data_AF-A0A359LQR0-F1
#
_entry.id   AF-A0A359LQR0-F1
#
_cell.length_a   1.000
_cell.length_b   1.000
_cell.length_c   1.000
_cell.angle_alpha   90.00
_cell.angle_beta   90.00
_cell.angle_gamma   90.00
#
_symmetry.space_group_name_H-M   'P 1'
#
loop_
_entity.id
_entity.type
_entity.pdbx_description
1 polymer ?
#
loop_
_entity_poly.entity_id
_entity_poly.type
_entity_poly.pdbx_seq_one_letter_code
_entity_poly.pdbx_strand_id
1 'polypeptide(L)'
;MADSELRRQMRGSDAMFLYFERREMPLHIGAVCILDGHFEEEYVDLLAARLHEIPRYRQRVLFAPYNLTHPFWEFDPEFDIRKHIHRYQLEAPGNEEQLSELAGRIFTPLMERDKPLWDMTVVEGLEGGRSAVIWRVHHSLVDGVAGVDLTNILFDVSKTPRRVEAQPYHPPALPDPSQLLTEGIAGAWMAAAERMIGSQITVLKLAQSFFGSESKDGLKALMATMPELMKPTEKLPFNRPCNGVRGHCWARIPFGETRAIKTALGGTINDVVLSVVSGAVIRYVKAHNEPTAGRFVRLMVPVNLRNEDPHGRMGNEISMLPVSIPLDVEDPAERLKTIAVRTAILKGARVADIIHLIGTSMGWTPPGLQYPLAAMPFLPQPVLIVNMVCTNVPGPMMPLYANGREVLTYYPHVPTGSDVGISVAVASYNGVLFYGVTYDGGAAPDGPLFRDFLVEAHEELRTRAGVRPMPVKPRAAAPAATPPAAAAVTPQPEPAPGESKQTAGARSAPAMLEAQVGRLFGRIPSPQREDLLAAFAGGSREERVAAVAEVLRVCGQPWRDDAARWIAGLLSVERLVPDNVASWRPMVRDAMTFVAAHISDDRLAPKIVEQIELPRDTAPEVRLGVLIAKTPGLQKLGQVIARVRHLNPLLRAELQKLENGIRDIGAGEVRAIVEDRLGPALAAYRVELADELLSEASVSAILEFTWMNHALGRREAGVFKVIKPHVPSCYAEDLNLLQRLAEYLRCQNAYFVSPQVTETLDEVRQLLASEVDFRREQATLAEVRRVYVRPGVRTPKPIPELSTDEITAMSVERGSKVTEARRLHPLQRRRLASELVAFLVAHPIF
;
A
#
# COMPACT_ATOMS: atom_id res chain seq x y z
N MET A 1 0.35 7.40 -25.23
CA MET A 1 0.62 5.95 -25.07
C MET A 1 0.12 5.36 -23.74
N ALA A 2 -0.39 6.15 -22.79
CA ALA A 2 -1.00 5.64 -21.55
C ALA A 2 -2.44 5.08 -21.72
N ASP A 3 -3.12 5.39 -22.83
CA ASP A 3 -4.53 5.01 -23.06
C ASP A 3 -4.80 3.51 -23.23
N SER A 4 -3.79 2.68 -23.54
CA SER A 4 -4.03 1.26 -23.87
C SER A 4 -4.08 0.31 -22.65
N GLU A 5 -3.92 0.81 -21.42
CA GLU A 5 -3.92 -0.04 -20.20
C GLU A 5 -5.23 0.03 -19.40
N LEU A 6 -6.11 0.99 -19.66
CA LEU A 6 -7.38 1.10 -18.94
C LEU A 6 -8.40 0.10 -19.49
N ARG A 7 -8.89 -0.80 -18.62
CA ARG A 7 -9.98 -1.70 -18.99
C ARG A 7 -11.19 -0.91 -19.45
N ARG A 8 -11.71 -1.26 -20.63
CA ARG A 8 -12.89 -0.65 -21.23
C ARG A 8 -14.18 -1.19 -20.64
N GLN A 9 -14.32 -2.50 -20.48
CA GLN A 9 -15.49 -3.10 -19.81
C GLN A 9 -15.35 -2.98 -18.29
N MET A 10 -16.41 -2.50 -17.63
CA MET A 10 -16.50 -2.37 -16.19
C MET A 10 -16.54 -3.75 -15.53
N ARG A 11 -15.92 -3.89 -14.36
CA ARG A 11 -15.99 -5.14 -13.59
C ARG A 11 -17.41 -5.34 -13.05
N GLY A 12 -17.82 -6.59 -12.87
CA GLY A 12 -19.13 -6.90 -12.30
C GLY A 12 -19.34 -6.33 -10.88
N SER A 13 -18.27 -6.24 -10.08
CA SER A 13 -18.27 -5.59 -8.75
C SER A 13 -18.64 -4.11 -8.83
N ASP A 14 -18.09 -3.39 -9.80
CA ASP A 14 -18.24 -1.93 -9.92
C ASP A 14 -19.58 -1.60 -10.59
N ALA A 15 -20.00 -2.43 -11.55
CA ALA A 15 -21.31 -2.35 -12.22
C ALA A 15 -22.46 -2.56 -11.23
N MET A 16 -22.23 -3.37 -10.18
CA MET A 16 -23.19 -3.62 -9.12
C MET A 16 -23.71 -2.33 -8.48
N PHE A 17 -22.84 -1.35 -8.23
CA PHE A 17 -23.24 -0.06 -7.67
C PHE A 17 -24.20 0.67 -8.61
N LEU A 18 -23.94 0.70 -9.92
CA LEU A 18 -24.86 1.30 -10.89
C LEU A 18 -26.22 0.59 -10.96
N TYR A 19 -26.23 -0.72 -10.77
CA TYR A 19 -27.43 -1.55 -10.81
C TYR A 19 -28.27 -1.47 -9.54
N PHE A 20 -27.65 -1.28 -8.38
CA PHE A 20 -28.34 -1.12 -7.10
C PHE A 20 -28.75 0.32 -6.80
N GLU A 21 -28.10 1.30 -7.40
CA GLU A 21 -28.41 2.71 -7.18
C GLU A 21 -29.87 3.04 -7.52
N ARG A 22 -30.54 3.73 -6.60
CA ARG A 22 -31.92 4.23 -6.75
C ARG A 22 -31.97 5.67 -6.28
N ARG A 23 -33.04 6.40 -6.59
CA ARG A 23 -33.23 7.76 -6.07
C ARG A 23 -33.20 7.82 -4.54
N GLU A 24 -33.71 6.78 -3.90
CA GLU A 24 -33.75 6.61 -2.44
C GLU A 24 -32.41 6.12 -1.86
N MET A 25 -31.44 5.76 -2.71
CA MET A 25 -30.11 5.28 -2.35
C MET A 25 -29.08 5.66 -3.43
N PRO A 26 -28.69 6.94 -3.54
CA PRO A 26 -27.56 7.36 -4.36
C PRO A 26 -26.26 6.69 -3.86
N LEU A 27 -25.42 6.20 -4.77
CA LEU A 27 -24.21 5.44 -4.42
C LEU A 27 -22.94 6.21 -4.80
N HIS A 28 -22.89 7.49 -4.46
CA HIS A 28 -21.69 8.33 -4.57
C HIS A 28 -21.07 8.62 -3.21
N ILE A 29 -19.75 8.74 -3.18
CA ILE A 29 -19.00 9.26 -2.03
C ILE A 29 -18.59 10.70 -2.29
N GLY A 30 -18.15 11.40 -1.26
CA GLY A 30 -17.74 12.79 -1.39
C GLY A 30 -17.06 13.33 -0.14
N ALA A 31 -16.75 14.62 -0.16
CA ALA A 31 -16.44 15.37 1.05
C ALA A 31 -16.76 16.85 0.91
N VAL A 32 -16.90 17.53 2.05
CA VAL A 32 -16.96 18.98 2.20
C VAL A 32 -15.63 19.47 2.79
N CYS A 33 -14.91 20.30 2.04
CA CYS A 33 -13.61 20.86 2.44
C CYS A 33 -13.71 22.39 2.52
N ILE A 34 -13.51 22.98 3.70
CA ILE A 34 -13.43 24.44 3.87
C ILE A 34 -11.98 24.87 3.59
N LEU A 35 -11.82 25.97 2.85
CA LEU A 35 -10.54 26.53 2.43
C LEU A 35 -10.26 27.89 3.10
N ASP A 36 -8.99 28.18 3.34
CA ASP A 36 -8.52 29.48 3.82
C ASP A 36 -8.36 30.49 2.67
N GLY A 37 -9.44 31.24 2.44
CA GLY A 37 -9.53 32.29 1.42
C GLY A 37 -10.59 32.02 0.35
N HIS A 38 -10.59 32.86 -0.68
CA HIS A 38 -11.50 32.76 -1.81
C HIS A 38 -11.01 31.76 -2.86
N PHE A 39 -11.96 31.26 -3.65
CA PHE A 39 -11.69 30.37 -4.77
C PHE A 39 -11.44 31.15 -6.05
N GLU A 40 -10.31 30.90 -6.70
CA GLU A 40 -9.87 31.57 -7.92
C GLU A 40 -10.14 30.70 -9.16
N GLU A 41 -10.45 31.31 -10.32
CA GLU A 41 -10.70 30.60 -11.59
C GLU A 41 -9.49 29.79 -12.05
N GLU A 42 -8.28 30.25 -11.73
CA GLU A 42 -7.02 29.57 -12.02
C GLU A 42 -6.97 28.14 -11.47
N TYR A 43 -7.76 27.83 -10.43
CA TYR A 43 -7.85 26.45 -9.93
C TYR A 43 -8.55 25.52 -10.91
N VAL A 44 -9.58 25.98 -11.63
CA VAL A 44 -10.25 25.16 -12.65
C VAL A 44 -9.28 24.81 -13.77
N ASP A 45 -8.48 25.78 -14.22
CA ASP A 45 -7.45 25.56 -15.23
C ASP A 45 -6.35 24.61 -14.73
N LEU A 46 -5.97 24.73 -13.45
CA LEU A 46 -5.03 23.81 -12.80
C LEU A 46 -5.57 22.37 -12.76
N LEU A 47 -6.83 22.18 -12.38
CA LEU A 47 -7.49 20.86 -12.39
C LEU A 47 -7.57 20.31 -13.82
N ALA A 48 -7.93 21.14 -14.79
CA ALA A 48 -8.00 20.77 -16.20
C ALA A 48 -6.66 20.23 -16.71
N ALA A 49 -5.56 20.92 -16.35
CA ALA A 49 -4.20 20.54 -16.69
C ALA A 49 -3.80 19.19 -16.07
N ARG A 50 -4.29 18.86 -14.87
CA ARG A 50 -3.97 17.61 -14.15
C ARG A 50 -4.81 16.40 -14.57
N LEU A 51 -6.02 16.59 -15.09
CA LEU A 51 -6.96 15.50 -15.37
C LEU A 51 -6.44 14.41 -16.33
N HIS A 52 -5.44 14.70 -17.16
CA HIS A 52 -4.86 13.68 -18.06
C HIS A 52 -4.04 12.63 -17.31
N GLU A 53 -3.62 12.91 -16.07
CA GLU A 53 -2.95 11.95 -15.19
C GLU A 53 -3.93 10.89 -14.65
N ILE A 54 -5.25 11.17 -14.71
CA ILE A 54 -6.32 10.28 -14.27
C ILE A 54 -7.38 10.10 -15.39
N PRO A 55 -7.03 9.45 -16.52
CA PRO A 55 -7.88 9.46 -17.73
C PRO A 55 -9.30 8.90 -17.51
N ARG A 56 -9.50 8.04 -16.51
CA ARG A 56 -10.82 7.50 -16.12
C ARG A 56 -11.85 8.60 -15.80
N TYR A 57 -11.42 9.75 -15.27
CA TYR A 57 -12.29 10.88 -14.93
C TYR A 57 -12.72 11.69 -16.16
N ARG A 58 -12.20 11.37 -17.35
CA ARG A 58 -12.69 11.88 -18.64
C ARG A 58 -13.57 10.87 -19.37
N GLN A 59 -13.99 9.80 -18.68
CA GLN A 59 -14.81 8.74 -19.24
C GLN A 59 -16.20 8.70 -18.61
N ARG A 60 -17.22 8.55 -19.46
CA ARG A 60 -18.61 8.31 -19.08
C ARG A 60 -18.93 6.82 -19.14
N VAL A 61 -20.06 6.45 -18.54
CA VAL A 61 -20.56 5.07 -18.58
C VAL A 61 -21.42 4.86 -19.81
N LEU A 62 -21.13 3.80 -20.55
CA LEU A 62 -21.90 3.35 -21.69
C LEU A 62 -22.58 2.00 -21.39
N PHE A 63 -23.91 1.98 -21.39
CA PHE A 63 -24.68 0.77 -21.16
C PHE A 63 -24.83 -0.02 -22.46
N ALA A 64 -24.60 -1.33 -22.40
CA ALA A 64 -24.87 -2.20 -23.55
C ALA A 64 -26.39 -2.27 -23.82
N PRO A 65 -26.82 -2.44 -25.09
CA PRO A 65 -28.23 -2.65 -25.41
C PRO A 65 -28.85 -3.75 -24.55
N TYR A 66 -30.01 -3.46 -23.95
CA TYR A 66 -30.74 -4.36 -23.05
C TYR A 66 -29.95 -4.87 -21.82
N ASN A 67 -28.83 -4.23 -21.45
CA ASN A 67 -27.94 -4.68 -20.36
C ASN A 67 -27.48 -6.15 -20.51
N LEU A 68 -27.32 -6.63 -21.75
CA LEU A 68 -26.83 -8.00 -22.01
C LEU A 68 -25.43 -8.24 -21.44
N THR A 69 -24.68 -7.17 -21.20
CA THR A 69 -23.30 -7.20 -20.69
C THR A 69 -23.11 -6.12 -19.63
N HIS A 70 -22.02 -6.19 -18.87
CA HIS A 70 -21.64 -5.09 -17.98
C HIS A 70 -21.39 -3.80 -18.76
N PRO A 71 -21.53 -2.63 -18.12
CA PRO A 71 -21.31 -1.34 -18.76
C PRO A 71 -19.85 -1.18 -19.19
N PHE A 72 -19.62 -0.26 -20.11
CA PHE A 72 -18.30 0.10 -20.59
C PHE A 72 -17.96 1.52 -20.15
N TRP A 73 -16.66 1.80 -20.08
CA TRP A 73 -16.13 3.14 -19.97
C TRP A 73 -15.77 3.66 -21.35
N GLU A 74 -16.19 4.88 -21.64
CA GLU A 74 -15.97 5.55 -22.91
C GLU A 74 -15.50 6.98 -22.65
N PHE A 75 -14.45 7.43 -23.34
CA PHE A 75 -14.02 8.82 -23.30
C PHE A 75 -15.14 9.72 -23.82
N ASP A 76 -15.52 10.73 -23.02
CA ASP A 76 -16.56 11.67 -23.40
C ASP A 76 -16.06 12.59 -24.53
N PRO A 77 -16.61 12.50 -25.76
CA PRO A 77 -16.12 13.28 -26.90
C PRO A 77 -16.27 14.80 -26.70
N GLU A 78 -17.19 15.22 -25.83
CA GLU A 78 -17.49 16.62 -25.55
C GLU A 78 -17.11 17.01 -24.12
N PHE A 79 -16.13 16.28 -23.55
CA PHE A 79 -15.65 16.50 -22.19
C PHE A 79 -15.19 17.95 -22.00
N ASP A 80 -15.84 18.64 -21.07
CA ASP A 80 -15.44 19.95 -20.59
C ASP A 80 -15.53 19.94 -19.06
N ILE A 81 -14.38 20.12 -18.40
CA ILE A 81 -14.29 20.15 -16.95
C ILE A 81 -15.25 21.18 -16.32
N ARG A 82 -15.52 22.30 -17.01
CA ARG A 82 -16.40 23.35 -16.51
C ARG A 82 -17.85 22.90 -16.36
N LYS A 83 -18.27 21.86 -17.09
CA LYS A 83 -19.59 21.22 -16.91
C LYS A 83 -19.70 20.40 -15.62
N HIS A 84 -18.57 20.05 -15.02
CA HIS A 84 -18.46 19.28 -13.77
C HIS A 84 -18.21 20.15 -12.55
N ILE A 85 -17.88 21.43 -12.74
CA ILE A 85 -17.57 22.37 -11.66
C ILE A 85 -18.68 23.42 -11.58
N HIS A 86 -19.45 23.36 -10.50
CA HIS A 86 -20.52 24.28 -10.19
C HIS A 86 -20.03 25.35 -9.21
N ARG A 87 -20.55 26.56 -9.31
CA ARG A 87 -20.30 27.64 -8.34
C ARG A 87 -21.60 27.96 -7.60
N TYR A 88 -21.49 28.16 -6.30
CA TYR A 88 -22.61 28.51 -5.43
C TYR A 88 -22.21 29.65 -4.49
N GLN A 89 -23.00 30.71 -4.46
CA GLN A 89 -22.81 31.82 -3.53
C GLN A 89 -23.70 31.60 -2.31
N LEU A 90 -23.10 31.43 -1.14
CA LEU A 90 -23.82 31.35 0.12
C LEU A 90 -24.28 32.75 0.54
N GLU A 91 -25.54 32.86 0.97
CA GLU A 91 -26.08 34.11 1.50
C GLU A 91 -25.59 34.36 2.92
N ALA A 92 -25.44 35.65 3.29
CA ALA A 92 -25.07 36.03 4.64
C ALA A 92 -26.05 35.42 5.67
N PRO A 93 -25.58 34.93 6.84
CA PRO A 93 -24.24 35.14 7.40
C PRO A 93 -23.13 34.23 6.85
N GLY A 94 -23.45 33.19 6.08
CA GLY A 94 -22.47 32.27 5.49
C GLY A 94 -21.82 31.34 6.52
N ASN A 95 -22.58 30.82 7.48
CA ASN A 95 -22.04 29.98 8.55
C ASN A 95 -21.88 28.50 8.13
N GLU A 96 -21.19 27.70 8.96
CA GLU A 96 -21.00 26.26 8.70
C GLU A 96 -22.34 25.48 8.67
N GLU A 97 -23.39 25.95 9.36
CA GLU A 97 -24.72 25.31 9.36
C GLU A 97 -25.40 25.44 7.99
N GLN A 98 -25.39 26.64 7.38
CA GLN A 98 -25.88 26.87 6.03
C GLN A 98 -25.09 26.05 4.99
N LEU A 99 -23.77 25.87 5.19
CA LEU A 99 -22.95 24.99 4.35
C LEU A 99 -23.37 23.52 4.51
N SER A 100 -23.72 23.10 5.73
CA SER A 100 -24.18 21.76 6.06
C SER A 100 -25.49 21.42 5.34
N GLU A 101 -26.45 22.34 5.35
CA GLU A 101 -27.71 22.23 4.62
C GLU A 101 -27.49 22.17 3.10
N LEU A 102 -26.61 23.03 2.57
CA LEU A 102 -26.25 23.01 1.16
C LEU A 102 -25.61 21.67 0.75
N ALA A 103 -24.70 21.14 1.57
CA ALA A 103 -24.07 19.84 1.33
C ALA A 103 -25.12 18.72 1.26
N GLY A 104 -26.11 18.70 2.16
CA GLY A 104 -27.23 17.75 2.10
C GLY A 104 -28.01 17.83 0.78
N ARG A 105 -28.30 19.05 0.30
CA ARG A 105 -28.95 19.26 -1.01
C ARG A 105 -28.10 18.75 -2.16
N ILE A 106 -26.78 18.97 -2.12
CA ILE A 106 -25.84 18.52 -3.16
C ILE A 106 -25.69 16.99 -3.16
N PHE A 107 -25.73 16.32 -2.02
CA PHE A 107 -25.65 14.85 -1.93
C PHE A 107 -26.98 14.12 -2.21
N THR A 108 -28.08 14.85 -2.36
CA THR A 108 -29.42 14.28 -2.63
C THR A 108 -29.58 13.69 -4.04
N PRO A 109 -29.28 14.40 -5.14
CA PRO A 109 -29.58 13.90 -6.48
C PRO A 109 -28.63 12.78 -6.93
N LEU A 110 -29.16 11.89 -7.77
CA LEU A 110 -28.36 10.95 -8.57
C LEU A 110 -27.43 11.72 -9.51
N MET A 111 -26.26 11.13 -9.80
CA MET A 111 -25.35 11.68 -10.80
C MET A 111 -25.88 11.39 -12.21
N GLU A 112 -25.75 12.36 -13.11
CA GLU A 112 -26.10 12.19 -14.52
C GLU A 112 -25.14 11.20 -15.18
N ARG A 113 -25.68 10.18 -15.85
CA ARG A 113 -24.89 9.02 -16.36
C ARG A 113 -24.35 9.22 -17.77
N ASP A 114 -24.74 10.29 -18.44
CA ASP A 114 -24.29 10.68 -19.79
C ASP A 114 -22.96 11.46 -19.79
N LYS A 115 -22.46 11.82 -18.61
CA LYS A 115 -21.16 12.46 -18.37
C LYS A 115 -20.30 11.63 -17.40
N PRO A 116 -18.99 11.91 -17.29
CA PRO A 116 -18.16 11.31 -16.26
C PRO A 116 -18.76 11.45 -14.85
N LEU A 117 -18.77 10.36 -14.08
CA LEU A 117 -19.52 10.25 -12.82
C LEU A 117 -18.77 10.90 -11.62
N TRP A 118 -18.41 12.16 -11.78
CA TRP A 118 -17.88 13.01 -10.73
C TRP A 118 -18.32 14.47 -10.95
N ASP A 119 -18.47 15.23 -9.87
CA ASP A 119 -18.69 16.68 -9.93
C ASP A 119 -18.12 17.37 -8.69
N MET A 120 -17.99 18.68 -8.79
CA MET A 120 -17.49 19.55 -7.74
C MET A 120 -18.35 20.81 -7.67
N THR A 121 -18.69 21.24 -6.46
CA THR A 121 -19.33 22.52 -6.20
C THR A 121 -18.41 23.38 -5.35
N VAL A 122 -18.06 24.54 -5.89
CA VAL A 122 -17.31 25.59 -5.21
C VAL A 122 -18.32 26.50 -4.51
N VAL A 123 -18.15 26.69 -3.21
CA VAL A 123 -19.02 27.52 -2.38
C VAL A 123 -18.27 28.76 -1.92
N GLU A 124 -18.80 29.93 -2.25
CA GLU A 124 -18.27 31.24 -1.84
C GLU A 124 -19.19 31.89 -0.80
N GLY A 125 -18.70 32.93 -0.12
CA GLY A 125 -19.49 33.67 0.88
C GLY A 125 -19.51 33.07 2.28
N LEU A 126 -18.58 32.17 2.61
CA LEU A 126 -18.45 31.68 3.98
C LEU A 126 -17.86 32.77 4.89
N GLU A 127 -18.35 32.80 6.13
CA GLU A 127 -17.91 33.75 7.16
C GLU A 127 -16.38 33.69 7.34
N GLY A 128 -15.77 34.84 7.62
CA GLY A 128 -14.31 34.96 7.75
C GLY A 128 -13.54 34.93 6.42
N GLY A 129 -14.22 35.20 5.29
CA GLY A 129 -13.57 35.29 3.98
C GLY A 129 -13.13 33.92 3.42
N ARG A 130 -13.79 32.85 3.86
CA ARG A 130 -13.49 31.47 3.47
C ARG A 130 -14.29 31.05 2.25
N SER A 131 -13.89 29.94 1.64
CA SER A 131 -14.66 29.22 0.63
C SER A 131 -14.74 27.74 0.99
N ALA A 132 -15.55 26.97 0.28
CA ALA A 132 -15.56 25.52 0.43
C ALA A 132 -15.63 24.82 -0.93
N VAL A 133 -15.21 23.57 -0.95
CA VAL A 133 -15.32 22.67 -2.08
C VAL A 133 -16.09 21.44 -1.62
N ILE A 134 -17.18 21.13 -2.31
CA ILE A 134 -17.98 19.93 -2.10
C ILE A 134 -17.83 19.08 -3.36
N TRP A 135 -17.24 17.90 -3.25
CA TRP A 135 -17.04 17.02 -4.41
C TRP A 135 -17.79 15.71 -4.24
N ARG A 136 -18.22 15.13 -5.36
CA ARG A 136 -18.90 13.84 -5.43
C ARG A 136 -18.24 12.98 -6.50
N VAL A 137 -18.16 11.69 -6.23
CA VAL A 137 -17.73 10.67 -7.20
C VAL A 137 -18.55 9.40 -6.98
N HIS A 138 -19.05 8.83 -8.07
CA HIS A 138 -19.83 7.60 -8.00
C HIS A 138 -18.95 6.40 -7.63
N HIS A 139 -19.44 5.48 -6.79
CA HIS A 139 -18.68 4.31 -6.33
C HIS A 139 -18.14 3.44 -7.47
N SER A 140 -18.80 3.41 -8.62
CA SER A 140 -18.31 2.65 -9.79
C SER A 140 -17.01 3.22 -10.39
N LEU A 141 -16.75 4.52 -10.22
CA LEU A 141 -15.53 5.19 -10.71
C LEU A 141 -14.36 5.00 -9.73
N VAL A 142 -14.69 4.68 -8.47
CA VAL A 142 -13.76 4.37 -7.39
C VAL A 142 -13.49 2.85 -7.41
N ASP A 143 -12.63 2.41 -8.33
CA ASP A 143 -11.99 1.10 -8.16
C ASP A 143 -11.14 1.12 -6.89
N GLY A 144 -10.77 -0.04 -6.35
CA GLY A 144 -10.06 -0.17 -5.07
C GLY A 144 -8.88 0.80 -4.86
N VAL A 145 -8.29 1.38 -5.90
CA VAL A 145 -7.17 2.32 -5.84
C VAL A 145 -7.59 3.79 -6.09
N ALA A 146 -8.72 4.05 -6.75
CA ALA A 146 -9.08 5.35 -7.34
C ALA A 146 -9.66 6.42 -6.39
N GLY A 147 -9.97 6.08 -5.13
CA GLY A 147 -10.54 7.05 -4.17
C GLY A 147 -9.53 8.12 -3.72
N VAL A 148 -8.24 7.81 -3.78
CA VAL A 148 -7.13 8.72 -3.46
C VAL A 148 -6.80 9.62 -4.65
N ASP A 149 -7.07 9.18 -5.88
CA ASP A 149 -6.66 9.86 -7.11
C ASP A 149 -7.34 11.23 -7.29
N LEU A 150 -8.64 11.35 -6.99
CA LEU A 150 -9.31 12.65 -7.06
C LEU A 150 -8.75 13.63 -6.02
N THR A 151 -8.44 13.13 -4.82
CA THR A 151 -7.82 13.94 -3.76
C THR A 151 -6.44 14.45 -4.18
N ASN A 152 -5.65 13.63 -4.89
CA ASN A 152 -4.32 14.00 -5.43
C ASN A 152 -4.39 15.08 -6.52
N ILE A 153 -5.53 15.16 -7.21
CA ILE A 153 -5.75 16.12 -8.29
C ILE A 153 -6.27 17.43 -7.70
N LEU A 154 -7.19 17.32 -6.74
CA LEU A 154 -7.78 18.45 -6.02
C LEU A 154 -6.75 19.18 -5.13
N PHE A 155 -5.86 18.46 -4.44
CA PHE A 155 -5.02 19.06 -3.41
C PHE A 155 -3.52 18.83 -3.59
N ASP A 156 -2.75 19.82 -3.17
CA ASP A 156 -1.29 19.82 -3.10
C ASP A 156 -0.81 19.71 -1.64
N VAL A 157 0.34 19.07 -1.42
CA VAL A 157 1.01 19.04 -0.10
C VAL A 157 1.75 20.34 0.23
N SER A 158 1.88 21.23 -0.74
CA SER A 158 2.61 22.49 -0.64
C SER A 158 1.72 23.65 -1.06
N LYS A 159 1.96 24.82 -0.47
CA LYS A 159 1.26 26.06 -0.83
C LYS A 159 1.51 26.47 -2.29
N THR A 160 2.64 26.07 -2.86
CA THR A 160 2.89 26.27 -4.29
C THR A 160 2.22 25.15 -5.07
N PRO A 161 1.27 25.45 -5.97
CA PRO A 161 0.57 24.41 -6.72
C PRO A 161 1.54 23.63 -7.61
N ARG A 162 1.42 22.30 -7.64
CA ARG A 162 2.15 21.47 -8.61
C ARG A 162 1.66 21.80 -10.02
N ARG A 163 2.54 22.38 -10.83
CA ARG A 163 2.25 22.65 -12.23
C ARG A 163 2.48 21.40 -13.05
N VAL A 164 1.48 21.04 -13.84
CA VAL A 164 1.53 19.97 -14.83
C VAL A 164 1.26 20.60 -16.18
N GLU A 165 2.01 20.18 -17.20
CA GLU A 165 1.75 20.64 -18.56
C GLU A 165 0.41 20.09 -19.03
N ALA A 166 -0.49 20.97 -19.46
CA ALA A 166 -1.78 20.56 -19.98
C ALA A 166 -1.60 19.81 -21.31
N GLN A 167 -2.15 18.60 -21.39
CA GLN A 167 -2.16 17.84 -22.64
C GLN A 167 -3.48 18.05 -23.39
N PRO A 168 -3.45 18.28 -24.72
CA PRO A 168 -4.64 18.33 -25.55
C PRO A 168 -5.47 17.05 -25.38
N TYR A 169 -6.77 17.22 -25.20
CA TYR A 169 -7.69 16.10 -25.11
C TYR A 169 -8.13 15.67 -26.51
N HIS A 170 -7.66 14.51 -26.94
CA HIS A 170 -8.04 13.89 -28.21
C HIS A 170 -8.72 12.55 -27.91
N PRO A 171 -10.05 12.54 -27.71
CA PRO A 171 -10.76 11.30 -27.42
C PRO A 171 -10.65 10.34 -28.62
N PRO A 172 -10.48 9.03 -28.37
CA PRO A 172 -10.56 8.03 -29.43
C PRO A 172 -11.96 8.04 -30.07
N ALA A 173 -12.05 7.61 -31.33
CA ALA A 173 -13.32 7.51 -32.04
C ALA A 173 -14.31 6.58 -31.30
N LEU A 174 -15.60 6.95 -31.33
CA LEU A 174 -16.65 6.15 -30.71
C LEU A 174 -16.70 4.75 -31.35
N PRO A 175 -16.79 3.68 -30.53
CA PRO A 175 -17.01 2.34 -31.06
C PRO A 175 -18.33 2.26 -31.81
N ASP A 176 -18.36 1.45 -32.86
CA ASP A 176 -19.61 1.04 -33.48
C ASP A 176 -20.43 0.21 -32.46
N PRO A 177 -21.74 0.45 -32.27
CA PRO A 177 -22.62 -0.40 -31.46
C PRO A 177 -22.47 -1.90 -31.71
N SER A 178 -22.19 -2.31 -32.95
CA SER A 178 -21.94 -3.72 -33.29
C SER A 178 -20.66 -4.28 -32.65
N GLN A 179 -19.63 -3.45 -32.47
CA GLN A 179 -18.38 -3.80 -31.78
C GLN A 179 -18.58 -3.94 -30.27
N LEU A 180 -19.43 -3.10 -29.65
CA LEU A 180 -19.76 -3.23 -28.23
C LEU A 180 -20.49 -4.54 -27.93
N LEU A 181 -21.36 -4.98 -28.84
CA LEU A 181 -22.05 -6.27 -28.74
C LEU A 181 -21.08 -7.44 -28.89
N THR A 182 -20.15 -7.41 -29.85
CA THR A 182 -19.17 -8.50 -30.04
C THR A 182 -18.13 -8.55 -28.91
N GLU A 183 -17.60 -7.39 -28.49
CA GLU A 183 -16.73 -7.26 -27.31
C GLU A 183 -17.46 -7.72 -26.05
N GLY A 184 -18.73 -7.35 -25.92
CA GLY A 184 -19.57 -7.72 -24.81
C GLY A 184 -19.89 -9.22 -24.76
N ILE A 185 -20.17 -9.86 -25.89
CA ILE A 185 -20.37 -11.31 -25.99
C ILE A 185 -19.06 -12.03 -25.68
N ALA A 186 -17.94 -11.63 -26.30
CA ALA A 186 -16.62 -12.22 -26.00
C ALA A 186 -16.25 -12.06 -24.51
N GLY A 187 -16.53 -10.89 -23.94
CA GLY A 187 -16.40 -10.62 -22.51
C GLY A 187 -17.31 -11.49 -21.65
N ALA A 188 -18.55 -11.74 -22.07
CA ALA A 188 -19.47 -12.64 -21.37
C ALA A 188 -19.00 -14.11 -21.43
N TRP A 189 -18.43 -14.56 -22.55
CA TRP A 189 -17.82 -15.89 -22.66
C TRP A 189 -16.56 -16.02 -21.80
N MET A 190 -15.70 -14.99 -21.79
CA MET A 190 -14.54 -14.93 -20.90
C MET A 190 -14.94 -14.91 -19.43
N ALA A 191 -15.95 -14.12 -19.07
CA ALA A 191 -16.52 -14.10 -17.72
C ALA A 191 -17.16 -15.45 -17.37
N ALA A 192 -17.81 -16.15 -18.31
CA ALA A 192 -18.34 -17.50 -18.10
C ALA A 192 -17.23 -18.54 -17.87
N ALA A 193 -16.09 -18.40 -18.57
CA ALA A 193 -14.91 -19.23 -18.33
C ALA A 193 -14.25 -18.92 -16.99
N GLU A 194 -14.06 -17.63 -16.66
CA GLU A 194 -13.57 -17.16 -15.35
C GLU A 194 -14.49 -17.62 -14.22
N ARG A 195 -15.81 -17.65 -14.43
CA ARG A 195 -16.80 -18.20 -13.50
C ARG A 195 -16.61 -19.68 -13.25
N MET A 196 -16.37 -20.46 -14.30
CA MET A 196 -16.22 -21.91 -14.18
C MET A 196 -14.94 -22.28 -13.42
N ILE A 197 -13.89 -21.46 -13.57
CA ILE A 197 -12.62 -21.59 -12.84
C ILE A 197 -12.77 -21.03 -11.41
N GLY A 198 -13.35 -19.84 -11.26
CA GLY A 198 -13.51 -19.12 -10.00
C GLY A 198 -14.51 -19.76 -9.04
N SER A 199 -15.58 -20.39 -9.54
CA SER A 199 -16.52 -21.15 -8.71
C SER A 199 -15.87 -22.38 -8.08
N GLN A 200 -14.97 -23.06 -8.82
CA GLN A 200 -14.21 -24.19 -8.28
C GLN A 200 -13.22 -23.74 -7.22
N ILE A 201 -12.48 -22.65 -7.47
CA ILE A 201 -11.54 -22.06 -6.51
C ILE A 201 -12.27 -21.53 -5.26
N THR A 202 -13.45 -20.94 -5.42
CA THR A 202 -14.29 -20.45 -4.31
C THR A 202 -14.81 -21.58 -3.44
N VAL A 203 -15.35 -22.63 -4.07
CA VAL A 203 -15.80 -23.83 -3.37
C VAL A 203 -14.62 -24.52 -2.68
N LEU A 204 -13.44 -24.57 -3.32
CA LEU A 204 -12.21 -25.09 -2.73
C LEU A 204 -11.69 -24.23 -1.57
N LYS A 205 -11.64 -22.91 -1.70
CA LYS A 205 -11.20 -21.98 -0.64
C LYS A 205 -12.18 -21.99 0.54
N LEU A 206 -13.48 -22.05 0.26
CA LEU A 206 -14.50 -22.19 1.29
C LEU A 206 -14.36 -23.55 1.99
N ALA A 207 -14.21 -24.64 1.24
CA ALA A 207 -13.95 -25.97 1.79
C ALA A 207 -12.63 -26.02 2.58
N GLN A 208 -11.55 -25.42 2.10
CA GLN A 208 -10.27 -25.32 2.81
C GLN A 208 -10.39 -24.47 4.08
N SER A 209 -11.21 -23.42 4.08
CA SER A 209 -11.52 -22.64 5.28
C SER A 209 -12.36 -23.43 6.30
N PHE A 210 -13.14 -24.42 5.84
CA PHE A 210 -13.94 -25.32 6.70
C PHE A 210 -13.19 -26.60 7.12
N PHE A 211 -12.19 -27.05 6.35
CA PHE A 211 -11.49 -28.35 6.53
C PHE A 211 -9.96 -28.21 6.77
N GLY A 212 -9.40 -27.01 6.73
CA GLY A 212 -7.99 -26.73 7.01
C GLY A 212 -7.67 -26.86 8.51
N SER A 213 -6.56 -27.51 8.83
CA SER A 213 -6.17 -27.88 10.20
C SER A 213 -5.57 -26.74 11.03
N GLU A 214 -5.57 -25.49 10.55
CA GLU A 214 -5.02 -24.36 11.27
C GLU A 214 -6.12 -23.48 11.86
N SER A 215 -6.21 -23.55 13.19
CA SER A 215 -7.17 -22.88 14.09
C SER A 215 -8.56 -23.50 14.17
N LYS A 216 -8.65 -24.64 14.88
CA LYS A 216 -9.89 -25.10 15.52
C LYS A 216 -10.60 -23.96 16.29
N ASP A 217 -9.83 -23.00 16.80
CA ASP A 217 -10.34 -21.83 17.52
C ASP A 217 -11.00 -20.80 16.60
N GLY A 218 -10.47 -20.58 15.40
CA GLY A 218 -11.03 -19.67 14.39
C GLY A 218 -12.34 -20.20 13.81
N LEU A 219 -12.41 -21.50 13.51
CA LEU A 219 -13.66 -22.15 13.06
C LEU A 219 -14.72 -22.15 14.18
N LYS A 220 -14.31 -22.40 15.43
CA LYS A 220 -15.20 -22.32 16.60
C LYS A 220 -15.71 -20.90 16.84
N ALA A 221 -14.85 -19.89 16.66
CA ALA A 221 -15.22 -18.48 16.77
C ALA A 221 -16.16 -18.02 15.64
N LEU A 222 -15.96 -18.51 14.41
CA LEU A 222 -16.87 -18.30 13.29
C LEU A 222 -18.23 -18.95 13.56
N MET A 223 -18.24 -20.23 13.97
CA MET A 223 -19.48 -20.94 14.31
C MET A 223 -20.24 -20.28 15.48
N ALA A 224 -19.52 -19.67 16.44
CA ALA A 224 -20.13 -18.91 17.53
C ALA A 224 -20.75 -17.57 17.06
N THR A 225 -20.22 -16.96 16.00
CA THR A 225 -20.68 -15.65 15.48
C THR A 225 -21.69 -15.77 14.33
N MET A 226 -21.75 -16.91 13.63
CA MET A 226 -22.66 -17.14 12.51
C MET A 226 -24.16 -16.99 12.84
N PRO A 227 -24.69 -17.53 13.96
CA PRO A 227 -26.09 -17.31 14.33
C PRO A 227 -26.42 -15.82 14.50
N GLU A 228 -25.48 -15.05 15.05
CA GLU A 228 -25.63 -13.61 15.26
C GLU A 228 -25.58 -12.84 13.93
N LEU A 229 -24.74 -13.24 12.97
CA LEU A 229 -24.64 -12.63 11.64
C LEU A 229 -25.85 -12.96 10.74
N MET A 230 -26.41 -14.17 10.88
CA MET A 230 -27.58 -14.61 10.11
C MET A 230 -28.91 -14.10 10.68
N LYS A 231 -28.94 -13.66 11.95
CA LYS A 231 -30.13 -13.05 12.55
C LYS A 231 -30.46 -11.74 11.79
N PRO A 232 -31.69 -11.56 11.29
CA PRO A 232 -32.14 -10.28 10.74
C PRO A 232 -31.83 -9.14 11.71
N THR A 233 -31.43 -7.98 11.18
CA THR A 233 -31.20 -6.81 12.03
C THR A 233 -32.52 -6.37 12.66
N GLU A 234 -32.47 -6.04 13.95
CA GLU A 234 -33.57 -5.35 14.59
C GLU A 234 -33.63 -3.91 14.06
N LYS A 235 -34.81 -3.43 13.68
CA LYS A 235 -34.98 -2.06 13.18
C LYS A 235 -34.75 -1.08 14.34
N LEU A 236 -33.79 -0.17 14.20
CA LEU A 236 -33.59 0.97 15.08
C LEU A 236 -34.44 2.17 14.60
N PRO A 237 -34.58 3.27 15.37
CA PRO A 237 -35.47 4.38 15.00
C PRO A 237 -35.19 4.97 13.60
N PHE A 238 -33.93 4.95 13.16
CA PHE A 238 -33.48 5.43 11.85
C PHE A 238 -33.49 4.35 10.75
N ASN A 239 -33.94 3.12 11.02
CA ASN A 239 -34.05 2.04 10.03
C ASN A 239 -35.45 1.96 9.41
N ARG A 240 -35.84 3.05 8.73
CA ARG A 240 -37.12 3.19 8.03
C ARG A 240 -36.88 3.38 6.52
N PRO A 241 -37.88 3.12 5.66
CA PRO A 241 -37.76 3.39 4.24
C PRO A 241 -37.35 4.84 3.97
N CYS A 242 -36.20 5.01 3.32
CA CYS A 242 -35.63 6.30 2.95
C CYS A 242 -36.42 6.95 1.81
N ASN A 243 -36.59 8.27 1.84
CA ASN A 243 -37.28 9.03 0.80
C ASN A 243 -36.33 9.67 -0.25
N GLY A 244 -35.02 9.54 -0.05
CA GLY A 244 -33.99 10.05 -0.96
C GLY A 244 -33.51 11.48 -0.66
N VAL A 245 -34.21 12.25 0.18
CA VAL A 245 -33.76 13.59 0.61
C VAL A 245 -32.66 13.43 1.65
N ARG A 246 -31.50 14.06 1.44
CA ARG A 246 -30.34 13.93 2.33
C ARG A 246 -30.12 15.19 3.15
N GLY A 247 -29.81 14.97 4.42
CA GLY A 247 -29.09 15.94 5.23
C GLY A 247 -27.66 15.46 5.47
N HIS A 248 -26.75 16.42 5.67
CA HIS A 248 -25.37 16.14 6.04
C HIS A 248 -24.99 17.08 7.17
N CYS A 249 -24.38 16.56 8.23
CA CYS A 249 -23.88 17.34 9.36
C CYS A 249 -22.60 16.70 9.91
N TRP A 250 -21.83 17.41 10.74
CA TRP A 250 -20.51 16.95 11.10
C TRP A 250 -20.06 17.31 12.51
N ALA A 251 -19.14 16.49 13.04
CA ALA A 251 -18.44 16.73 14.29
C ALA A 251 -16.92 16.70 14.07
N ARG A 252 -16.18 17.40 14.95
CA ARG A 252 -14.72 17.46 14.94
C ARG A 252 -14.20 16.97 16.29
N ILE A 253 -13.30 15.99 16.28
CA ILE A 253 -12.68 15.45 17.49
C ILE A 253 -11.15 15.52 17.35
N PRO A 254 -10.39 16.05 18.33
CA PRO A 254 -8.93 16.03 18.26
C PRO A 254 -8.40 14.59 18.15
N PHE A 255 -7.60 14.30 17.11
CA PHE A 255 -7.04 12.97 16.92
C PHE A 255 -6.07 12.57 18.06
N GLY A 256 -5.47 13.57 18.71
CA GLY A 256 -4.67 13.38 19.92
C GLY A 256 -5.44 12.71 21.06
N GLU A 257 -6.70 13.08 21.26
CA GLU A 257 -7.56 12.51 22.30
C GLU A 257 -7.90 11.06 22.00
N THR A 258 -8.27 10.73 20.76
CA THR A 258 -8.52 9.35 20.33
C THR A 258 -7.31 8.46 20.55
N ARG A 259 -6.10 8.95 20.24
CA ARG A 259 -4.85 8.22 20.53
C ARG A 259 -4.62 8.03 22.02
N ALA A 260 -4.87 9.06 22.83
CA ALA A 260 -4.72 8.98 24.28
C ALA A 260 -5.73 8.01 24.90
N ILE A 261 -6.98 8.00 24.45
CA ILE A 261 -8.02 7.04 24.88
C ILE A 261 -7.58 5.61 24.56
N LYS A 262 -7.13 5.37 23.32
CA LYS A 262 -6.57 4.07 22.91
C LYS A 262 -5.42 3.64 23.84
N THR A 263 -4.50 4.54 24.16
CA THR A 263 -3.38 4.24 25.06
C THR A 263 -3.84 3.92 26.48
N ALA A 264 -4.85 4.62 26.99
CA ALA A 264 -5.35 4.46 28.36
C ALA A 264 -6.23 3.22 28.55
N LEU A 265 -7.10 2.90 27.58
CA LEU A 265 -8.11 1.84 27.70
C LEU A 265 -7.84 0.62 26.81
N GLY A 266 -6.84 0.66 25.92
CA GLY A 266 -6.51 -0.38 24.97
C GLY A 266 -7.31 -0.31 23.66
N GLY A 267 -7.19 -1.35 22.82
CA GLY A 267 -7.82 -1.44 21.51
C GLY A 267 -7.08 -0.68 20.39
N THR A 268 -7.77 -0.46 19.28
CA THR A 268 -7.28 0.29 18.11
C THR A 268 -8.00 1.63 17.95
N ILE A 269 -7.48 2.51 17.09
CA ILE A 269 -8.16 3.77 16.75
C ILE A 269 -9.55 3.51 16.19
N ASN A 270 -9.70 2.47 15.36
CA ASN A 270 -11.00 2.09 14.82
C ASN A 270 -11.97 1.66 15.93
N ASP A 271 -11.50 0.92 16.94
CA ASP A 271 -12.36 0.51 18.06
C ASP A 271 -12.83 1.70 18.89
N VAL A 272 -11.97 2.72 19.08
CA VAL A 272 -12.35 3.98 19.74
C VAL A 272 -13.42 4.71 18.91
N VAL A 273 -13.22 4.84 17.59
CA VAL A 273 -14.19 5.47 16.68
C VAL A 273 -15.54 4.74 16.74
N LEU A 274 -15.54 3.40 16.66
CA LEU A 274 -16.75 2.59 16.77
C LEU A 274 -17.42 2.71 18.15
N SER A 275 -16.65 2.86 19.23
CA SER A 275 -17.20 3.08 20.58
C SER A 275 -17.92 4.42 20.70
N VAL A 276 -17.40 5.47 20.06
CA VAL A 276 -18.04 6.79 19.97
C VAL A 276 -19.33 6.70 19.15
N VAL A 277 -19.28 6.10 17.95
CA VAL A 277 -20.47 5.91 17.10
C VAL A 277 -21.55 5.08 17.81
N SER A 278 -21.15 4.00 18.50
CA SER A 278 -22.09 3.17 19.26
C SER A 278 -22.70 3.93 20.44
N GLY A 279 -21.91 4.76 21.13
CA GLY A 279 -22.42 5.64 22.19
C GLY A 279 -23.43 6.66 21.66
N ALA A 280 -23.26 7.15 20.42
CA ALA A 280 -24.23 8.02 19.77
C ALA A 280 -25.51 7.26 19.38
N VAL A 281 -25.39 6.03 18.87
CA VAL A 281 -26.55 5.16 18.60
C VAL A 281 -27.37 4.90 19.87
N ILE A 282 -26.72 4.56 20.98
CA ILE A 282 -27.39 4.33 22.28
C ILE A 282 -28.20 5.56 22.69
N ARG A 283 -27.59 6.76 22.61
CA ARG A 283 -28.26 8.03 22.93
C ARG A 283 -29.43 8.32 21.99
N TYR A 284 -29.24 8.10 20.69
CA TYR A 284 -30.29 8.31 19.69
C TYR A 284 -31.49 7.39 19.91
N VAL A 285 -31.25 6.11 20.22
CA VAL A 285 -32.31 5.14 20.57
C VAL A 285 -33.05 5.55 21.85
N LYS A 286 -32.32 5.97 22.89
CA LYS A 286 -32.90 6.47 24.14
C LYS A 286 -33.73 7.74 23.93
N ALA A 287 -33.26 8.68 23.10
CA ALA A 287 -33.98 9.91 22.75
C ALA A 287 -35.31 9.66 22.04
N HIS A 288 -35.42 8.52 21.34
CA HIS A 288 -36.67 8.06 20.70
C HIS A 288 -37.56 7.23 21.62
N ASN A 289 -37.25 7.15 22.93
CA ASN A 289 -37.97 6.34 23.92
C ASN A 289 -38.02 4.85 23.58
N GLU A 290 -37.04 4.34 22.83
CA GLU A 290 -36.90 2.92 22.55
C GLU A 290 -35.96 2.24 23.57
N PRO A 291 -36.25 0.99 23.99
CA PRO A 291 -35.38 0.26 24.90
C PRO A 291 -34.07 -0.13 24.20
N THR A 292 -32.96 -0.16 24.96
CA THR A 292 -31.66 -0.68 24.48
C THR A 292 -31.33 -2.09 25.00
N ALA A 293 -32.00 -2.52 26.07
CA ALA A 293 -31.80 -3.82 26.71
C ALA A 293 -31.97 -4.99 25.73
N GLY A 294 -30.95 -5.85 25.61
CA GLY A 294 -30.98 -7.03 24.75
C GLY A 294 -30.92 -6.75 23.24
N ARG A 295 -30.72 -5.49 22.82
CA ARG A 295 -30.63 -5.08 21.41
C ARG A 295 -29.18 -4.82 21.01
N PHE A 296 -28.92 -4.86 19.71
CA PHE A 296 -27.61 -4.54 19.14
C PHE A 296 -27.76 -3.64 17.91
N VAL A 297 -26.71 -2.86 17.63
CA VAL A 297 -26.52 -2.20 16.34
C VAL A 297 -25.49 -2.97 15.53
N ARG A 298 -25.79 -3.25 14.27
CA ARG A 298 -24.83 -3.85 13.34
C ARG A 298 -24.27 -2.79 12.41
N LEU A 299 -23.00 -2.48 12.60
CA LEU A 299 -22.26 -1.51 11.81
C LEU A 299 -21.53 -2.22 10.67
N MET A 300 -21.70 -1.75 9.43
CA MET A 300 -20.82 -2.15 8.33
C MET A 300 -19.54 -1.33 8.39
N VAL A 301 -18.41 -1.96 8.65
CA VAL A 301 -17.13 -1.29 8.84
C VAL A 301 -16.11 -1.81 7.84
N PRO A 302 -15.49 -0.96 7.01
CA PRO A 302 -14.38 -1.38 6.18
C PRO A 302 -13.19 -1.70 7.07
N VAL A 303 -12.50 -2.80 6.79
CA VAL A 303 -11.23 -3.13 7.42
C VAL A 303 -10.13 -3.26 6.39
N ASN A 304 -9.00 -2.62 6.68
CA ASN A 304 -7.77 -2.94 6.00
C ASN A 304 -7.34 -4.33 6.50
N LEU A 305 -7.69 -5.36 5.74
CA LEU A 305 -7.14 -6.70 5.95
C LEU A 305 -5.67 -6.65 5.57
N ARG A 306 -4.83 -6.28 6.53
CA ARG A 306 -3.43 -6.66 6.48
C ARG A 306 -3.41 -8.19 6.59
N ASN A 307 -3.22 -8.87 5.46
CA ASN A 307 -2.63 -10.20 5.48
C ASN A 307 -1.89 -10.51 4.17
N GLU A 308 -0.78 -11.20 4.38
CA GLU A 308 0.21 -11.73 3.47
C GLU A 308 -0.43 -12.52 2.32
N ASP A 309 -0.45 -11.94 1.11
CA ASP A 309 -0.58 -12.73 -0.12
C ASP A 309 0.84 -13.11 -0.58
N PRO A 310 1.20 -14.41 -0.70
CA PRO A 310 2.52 -14.87 -1.16
C PRO A 310 2.92 -14.38 -2.57
N HIS A 311 2.02 -13.73 -3.31
CA HIS A 311 2.21 -13.37 -4.71
C HIS A 311 2.12 -11.88 -5.07
N GLY A 312 2.09 -10.97 -4.09
CA GLY A 312 2.29 -9.53 -4.37
C GLY A 312 1.30 -8.96 -5.38
N ARG A 313 0.06 -9.45 -5.39
CA ARG A 313 -1.06 -8.84 -6.13
C ARG A 313 -2.06 -8.29 -5.13
N MET A 314 -1.72 -7.16 -4.51
CA MET A 314 -2.68 -6.37 -3.76
C MET A 314 -3.58 -5.61 -4.73
N GLY A 315 -4.77 -6.16 -5.01
CA GLY A 315 -5.92 -5.32 -5.35
C GLY A 315 -6.39 -4.69 -4.05
N ASN A 316 -6.50 -3.37 -3.97
CA ASN A 316 -6.97 -2.67 -2.78
C ASN A 316 -8.49 -2.86 -2.62
N GLU A 317 -8.91 -4.09 -2.34
CA GLU A 317 -10.30 -4.49 -2.17
C GLU A 317 -10.71 -4.21 -0.73
N ILE A 318 -11.41 -3.10 -0.52
CA ILE A 318 -12.00 -2.72 0.77
C ILE A 318 -12.91 -3.88 1.24
N SER A 319 -12.44 -4.63 2.23
CA SER A 319 -13.17 -5.75 2.78
C SER A 319 -14.08 -5.26 3.92
N MET A 320 -15.33 -5.69 3.92
CA MET A 320 -16.38 -5.16 4.80
C MET A 320 -16.66 -6.13 5.94
N LEU A 321 -16.66 -5.64 7.19
CA LEU A 321 -17.02 -6.40 8.39
C LEU A 321 -18.33 -5.88 9.02
N PRO A 322 -19.37 -6.71 9.10
CA PRO A 322 -20.56 -6.43 9.90
C PRO A 322 -20.26 -6.70 11.38
N VAL A 323 -20.08 -5.64 12.16
CA VAL A 323 -19.81 -5.72 13.60
C VAL A 323 -21.10 -5.45 14.36
N SER A 324 -21.66 -6.48 15.01
CA SER A 324 -22.78 -6.32 15.95
C SER A 324 -22.26 -5.80 17.30
N ILE A 325 -22.84 -4.72 17.81
CA ILE A 325 -22.43 -4.07 19.07
C ILE A 325 -23.66 -3.96 19.97
N PRO A 326 -23.65 -4.52 21.20
CA PRO A 326 -24.77 -4.43 22.12
C PRO A 326 -25.05 -2.98 22.55
N LEU A 327 -26.33 -2.63 22.68
CA LEU A 327 -26.78 -1.28 23.05
C LEU A 327 -26.98 -1.10 24.56
N ASP A 328 -26.89 -2.17 25.34
CA ASP A 328 -27.08 -2.21 26.78
C ASP A 328 -25.79 -2.11 27.60
N VAL A 329 -24.64 -1.96 26.94
CA VAL A 329 -23.36 -1.69 27.59
C VAL A 329 -23.22 -0.19 27.89
N GLU A 330 -23.58 0.19 29.11
CA GLU A 330 -23.59 1.59 29.55
C GLU A 330 -22.19 2.15 29.78
N ASP A 331 -21.26 1.42 30.43
CA ASP A 331 -19.89 1.91 30.67
C ASP A 331 -19.12 2.04 29.34
N PRO A 332 -18.69 3.25 28.94
CA PRO A 332 -17.99 3.46 27.67
C PRO A 332 -16.65 2.70 27.58
N ALA A 333 -15.99 2.42 28.70
CA ALA A 333 -14.77 1.61 28.72
C ALA A 333 -15.06 0.13 28.46
N GLU A 334 -16.13 -0.41 29.05
CA GLU A 334 -16.58 -1.78 28.80
C GLU A 334 -17.09 -1.94 27.36
N ARG A 335 -17.78 -0.93 26.82
CA ARG A 335 -18.21 -0.87 25.42
C ARG A 335 -17.01 -0.94 24.47
N LEU A 336 -15.97 -0.12 24.70
CA LEU A 336 -14.74 -0.15 23.91
C LEU A 336 -14.07 -1.53 23.94
N LYS A 337 -13.96 -2.14 25.13
CA LYS A 337 -13.37 -3.48 25.28
C LYS A 337 -14.19 -4.54 24.54
N THR A 338 -15.52 -4.47 24.63
CA THR A 338 -16.44 -5.38 23.94
C THR A 338 -16.29 -5.29 22.42
N ILE A 339 -16.22 -4.06 21.89
CA ILE A 339 -15.99 -3.80 20.47
C ILE A 339 -14.64 -4.38 20.05
N ALA A 340 -13.55 -4.08 20.78
CA ALA A 340 -12.22 -4.57 20.47
C ALA A 340 -12.13 -6.10 20.43
N VAL A 341 -12.80 -6.80 21.35
CA VAL A 341 -12.88 -8.27 21.35
C VAL A 341 -13.63 -8.77 20.12
N ARG A 342 -14.80 -8.19 19.81
CA ARG A 342 -15.63 -8.59 18.67
C ARG A 342 -14.93 -8.33 17.33
N THR A 343 -14.28 -7.19 17.16
CA THR A 343 -13.53 -6.87 15.95
C THR A 343 -12.32 -7.78 15.79
N ALA A 344 -11.62 -8.14 16.87
CA ALA A 344 -10.52 -9.11 16.85
C ALA A 344 -10.99 -10.51 16.44
N ILE A 345 -12.12 -10.98 16.96
CA ILE A 345 -12.72 -12.27 16.59
C ILE A 345 -13.06 -12.30 15.10
N LEU A 346 -13.78 -11.30 14.59
CA LEU A 346 -14.20 -11.25 13.19
C LEU A 346 -13.01 -11.17 12.22
N LYS A 347 -11.94 -10.45 12.60
CA LYS A 347 -10.69 -10.42 11.84
C LYS A 347 -9.98 -11.77 11.84
N GLY A 348 -9.88 -12.43 13.01
CA GLY A 348 -9.27 -13.76 13.14
C GLY A 348 -10.02 -14.85 12.39
N ALA A 349 -11.34 -14.74 12.28
CA ALA A 349 -12.21 -15.67 11.56
C ALA A 349 -12.29 -15.41 10.04
N ARG A 350 -11.54 -14.44 9.49
CA ARG A 350 -11.54 -14.08 8.06
C ARG A 350 -12.95 -13.83 7.48
N VAL A 351 -13.88 -13.34 8.29
CA VAL A 351 -15.27 -13.05 7.86
C VAL A 351 -15.31 -12.05 6.71
N ALA A 352 -14.37 -11.11 6.71
CA ALA A 352 -14.21 -10.12 5.66
C ALA A 352 -13.87 -10.76 4.29
N ASP A 353 -13.02 -11.79 4.27
CA ASP A 353 -12.69 -12.56 3.06
C ASP A 353 -13.93 -13.31 2.55
N ILE A 354 -14.74 -13.86 3.46
CA ILE A 354 -15.98 -14.57 3.13
C ILE A 354 -17.00 -13.61 2.52
N ILE A 355 -17.18 -12.43 3.10
CA ILE A 355 -18.10 -11.40 2.56
C ILE A 355 -17.59 -10.87 1.22
N HIS A 356 -16.29 -10.65 1.10
CA HIS A 356 -15.67 -10.26 -0.16
C HIS A 356 -15.88 -11.32 -1.25
N LEU A 357 -15.73 -12.60 -0.90
CA LEU A 357 -16.00 -13.74 -1.78
C LEU A 357 -17.47 -13.80 -2.20
N ILE A 358 -18.41 -13.55 -1.28
CA ILE A 358 -19.84 -13.43 -1.59
C ILE A 358 -20.09 -12.25 -2.54
N GLY A 359 -19.55 -11.06 -2.28
CA GLY A 359 -19.68 -9.88 -3.14
C GLY A 359 -19.09 -10.09 -4.54
N THR A 360 -17.92 -10.71 -4.61
CA THR A 360 -17.27 -11.07 -5.88
C THR A 360 -18.10 -12.11 -6.64
N SER A 361 -18.68 -13.09 -5.95
CA SER A 361 -19.57 -14.08 -6.56
C SER A 361 -20.93 -13.52 -7.01
N MET A 362 -21.42 -12.44 -6.40
CA MET A 362 -22.54 -11.68 -6.97
C MET A 362 -22.13 -11.00 -8.28
N GLY A 363 -20.91 -10.48 -8.35
CA GLY A 363 -20.28 -10.00 -9.58
C GLY A 363 -20.19 -11.05 -10.70
N TRP A 364 -20.31 -12.35 -10.36
CA TRP A 364 -20.36 -13.46 -11.30
C TRP A 364 -21.76 -13.80 -11.81
N THR A 365 -22.83 -13.27 -11.23
CA THR A 365 -24.18 -13.42 -11.78
C THR A 365 -24.22 -12.83 -13.21
N PRO A 366 -24.84 -13.48 -14.22
CA PRO A 366 -24.90 -12.92 -15.57
C PRO A 366 -25.47 -11.49 -15.56
N PRO A 367 -24.94 -10.54 -16.35
CA PRO A 367 -25.44 -9.16 -16.39
C PRO A 367 -26.95 -9.07 -16.65
N GLY A 368 -27.47 -9.88 -17.57
CA GLY A 368 -28.91 -9.97 -17.88
C GLY A 368 -29.77 -10.53 -16.73
N LEU A 369 -29.18 -11.12 -15.69
CA LEU A 369 -29.86 -11.50 -14.45
C LEU A 369 -29.58 -10.52 -13.30
N GLN A 370 -28.39 -9.90 -13.24
CA GLN A 370 -28.05 -8.94 -12.19
C GLN A 370 -28.99 -7.74 -12.15
N TYR A 371 -29.24 -7.11 -13.31
CA TYR A 371 -30.13 -5.96 -13.39
C TYR A 371 -31.55 -6.26 -12.88
N PRO A 372 -32.26 -7.31 -13.38
CA PRO A 372 -33.59 -7.63 -12.87
C PRO A 372 -33.57 -8.11 -11.41
N LEU A 373 -32.54 -8.85 -10.96
CA LEU A 373 -32.41 -9.23 -9.55
C LEU A 373 -32.22 -8.02 -8.64
N ALA A 374 -31.40 -7.04 -9.05
CA ALA A 374 -31.23 -5.78 -8.33
C ALA A 374 -32.52 -4.95 -8.30
N ALA A 375 -33.38 -5.10 -9.31
CA ALA A 375 -34.68 -4.42 -9.40
C ALA A 375 -35.80 -5.13 -8.60
N MET A 376 -35.59 -6.35 -8.07
CA MET A 376 -36.60 -7.05 -7.28
C MET A 376 -36.68 -6.47 -5.85
N PRO A 377 -37.83 -5.91 -5.44
CA PRO A 377 -37.97 -5.25 -4.13
C PRO A 377 -37.94 -6.21 -2.93
N PHE A 378 -38.10 -7.53 -3.14
CA PHE A 378 -38.16 -8.54 -2.08
C PHE A 378 -36.83 -9.28 -1.83
N LEU A 379 -35.84 -9.13 -2.71
CA LEU A 379 -34.53 -9.73 -2.47
C LEU A 379 -33.81 -8.92 -1.39
N PRO A 380 -33.23 -9.57 -0.36
CA PRO A 380 -32.41 -8.87 0.62
C PRO A 380 -31.20 -8.27 -0.10
N GLN A 381 -31.27 -6.98 -0.38
CA GLN A 381 -30.15 -6.17 -0.82
C GLN A 381 -29.00 -6.38 0.18
N PRO A 382 -27.72 -6.41 -0.26
CA PRO A 382 -26.59 -6.61 0.66
C PRO A 382 -26.54 -5.55 1.79
N VAL A 383 -27.24 -4.43 1.62
CA VAL A 383 -27.43 -3.35 2.62
C VAL A 383 -28.46 -3.72 3.72
N LEU A 384 -29.37 -4.66 3.48
CA LEU A 384 -30.46 -5.03 4.41
C LEU A 384 -30.03 -5.92 5.57
N ILE A 385 -28.76 -6.28 5.66
CA ILE A 385 -28.21 -7.03 6.80
C ILE A 385 -27.48 -6.15 7.81
N VAL A 386 -27.48 -4.82 7.65
CA VAL A 386 -26.83 -3.87 8.58
C VAL A 386 -27.79 -2.76 9.02
N ASN A 387 -27.51 -2.15 10.17
CA ASN A 387 -28.27 -1.00 10.65
C ASN A 387 -27.71 0.32 10.11
N MET A 388 -26.39 0.43 10.05
CA MET A 388 -25.67 1.67 9.73
C MET A 388 -24.35 1.34 9.03
N VAL A 389 -23.96 2.17 8.07
CA VAL A 389 -22.60 2.15 7.51
C VAL A 389 -21.72 3.07 8.35
N CYS A 390 -20.55 2.58 8.77
CA CYS A 390 -19.54 3.35 9.49
C CYS A 390 -18.17 3.16 8.82
N THR A 391 -17.74 4.14 8.04
CA THR A 391 -16.43 4.12 7.38
C THR A 391 -15.41 4.99 8.10
N ASN A 392 -14.16 4.53 8.17
CA ASN A 392 -13.05 5.27 8.76
C ASN A 392 -11.85 5.23 7.81
N VAL A 393 -11.55 6.35 7.17
CA VAL A 393 -10.52 6.48 6.15
C VAL A 393 -9.34 7.27 6.74
N PRO A 394 -8.15 6.65 6.86
CA PRO A 394 -6.94 7.38 7.23
C PRO A 394 -6.62 8.43 6.17
N GLY A 395 -6.59 9.70 6.57
CA GLY A 395 -6.18 10.82 5.72
C GLY A 395 -4.85 11.46 6.17
N PRO A 396 -4.37 12.45 5.41
CA PRO A 396 -3.06 13.07 5.64
C PRO A 396 -2.98 13.84 6.95
N MET A 397 -1.88 13.67 7.68
CA MET A 397 -1.64 14.31 8.99
C MET A 397 -0.94 15.67 8.87
N MET A 398 -1.01 16.27 7.69
CA MET A 398 -0.35 17.52 7.29
C MET A 398 -1.36 18.39 6.54
N PRO A 399 -1.15 19.71 6.48
CA PRO A 399 -2.01 20.59 5.71
C PRO A 399 -1.91 20.27 4.21
N LEU A 400 -3.07 20.30 3.55
CA LEU A 400 -3.24 20.25 2.11
C LEU A 400 -3.63 21.64 1.59
N TYR A 401 -3.43 21.86 0.29
CA TYR A 401 -3.70 23.15 -0.35
C TYR A 401 -4.46 22.98 -1.67
N ALA A 402 -5.52 23.74 -1.88
CA ALA A 402 -6.21 23.87 -3.16
C ALA A 402 -5.77 25.19 -3.82
N ASN A 403 -4.99 25.15 -4.90
CA ASN A 403 -4.38 26.34 -5.52
C ASN A 403 -3.61 27.25 -4.54
N GLY A 404 -2.94 26.66 -3.54
CA GLY A 404 -2.26 27.42 -2.49
C GLY A 404 -3.16 27.99 -1.38
N ARG A 405 -4.46 27.70 -1.39
CA ARG A 405 -5.37 27.94 -0.27
C ARG A 405 -5.38 26.73 0.66
N GLU A 406 -5.12 26.94 1.94
CA GLU A 406 -5.04 25.83 2.89
C GLU A 406 -6.41 25.17 3.06
N VAL A 407 -6.45 23.84 2.99
CA VAL A 407 -7.64 23.06 3.35
C VAL A 407 -7.72 23.01 4.87
N LEU A 408 -8.75 23.60 5.45
CA LEU A 408 -8.95 23.69 6.90
C LEU A 408 -9.67 22.46 7.45
N THR A 409 -10.53 21.85 6.64
CA THR A 409 -11.44 20.77 7.06
C THR A 409 -11.59 19.71 5.99
N TYR A 410 -12.00 18.51 6.40
CA TYR A 410 -12.31 17.42 5.48
C TYR A 410 -13.48 16.61 6.03
N TYR A 411 -14.72 16.97 5.73
CA TYR A 411 -15.91 16.27 6.21
C TYR A 411 -16.36 15.21 5.19
N PRO A 412 -16.12 13.93 5.44
CA PRO A 412 -16.40 12.89 4.44
C PRO A 412 -17.90 12.58 4.35
N HIS A 413 -18.34 12.22 3.15
CA HIS A 413 -19.70 11.74 2.85
C HIS A 413 -19.66 10.27 2.44
N VAL A 414 -20.65 9.51 2.94
CA VAL A 414 -20.87 8.10 2.60
C VAL A 414 -22.36 7.88 2.30
N PRO A 415 -22.70 7.00 1.35
CA PRO A 415 -24.08 6.67 1.02
C PRO A 415 -24.96 6.26 2.21
N THR A 416 -26.23 6.64 2.09
CA THR A 416 -27.36 6.32 2.98
C THR A 416 -28.56 6.04 2.07
N GLY A 417 -29.44 5.11 2.44
CA GLY A 417 -30.61 4.75 1.62
C GLY A 417 -31.20 3.39 1.94
N SER A 418 -32.28 3.02 1.23
CA SER A 418 -33.09 1.83 1.53
C SER A 418 -33.64 1.90 2.96
N ASP A 419 -33.31 0.96 3.85
CA ASP A 419 -33.66 0.99 5.28
C ASP A 419 -32.49 1.48 6.16
N VAL A 420 -31.41 2.04 5.59
CA VAL A 420 -30.31 2.65 6.36
C VAL A 420 -30.48 4.16 6.31
N GLY A 421 -31.12 4.73 7.35
CA GLY A 421 -31.45 6.16 7.40
C GLY A 421 -30.37 7.08 7.98
N ILE A 422 -29.33 6.53 8.63
CA ILE A 422 -28.14 7.28 9.07
C ILE A 422 -26.89 6.47 8.75
N SER A 423 -25.87 7.13 8.19
CA SER A 423 -24.51 6.60 7.97
C SER A 423 -23.47 7.59 8.48
N VAL A 424 -22.31 7.07 8.91
CA VAL A 424 -21.19 7.89 9.42
C VAL A 424 -19.93 7.60 8.62
N ALA A 425 -19.27 8.65 8.16
CA ALA A 425 -17.93 8.58 7.62
C ALA A 425 -16.97 9.35 8.53
N VAL A 426 -15.77 8.81 8.71
CA VAL A 426 -14.72 9.40 9.54
C VAL A 426 -13.46 9.53 8.71
N ALA A 427 -12.82 10.70 8.75
CA ALA A 427 -11.55 10.94 8.10
C ALA A 427 -10.58 11.64 9.07
N SER A 428 -9.34 11.14 9.15
CA SER A 428 -8.28 11.85 9.87
C SER A 428 -7.62 12.88 8.96
N TYR A 429 -7.59 14.14 9.36
CA TYR A 429 -6.93 15.20 8.60
C TYR A 429 -6.28 16.22 9.53
N ASN A 430 -5.00 16.54 9.30
CA ASN A 430 -4.22 17.57 10.00
C ASN A 430 -4.40 17.59 11.54
N GLY A 431 -4.40 16.41 12.18
CA GLY A 431 -4.51 16.29 13.64
C GLY A 431 -5.94 16.22 14.21
N VAL A 432 -6.96 16.22 13.36
CA VAL A 432 -8.38 16.16 13.72
C VAL A 432 -9.05 14.96 13.05
N LEU A 433 -9.99 14.33 13.75
CA LEU A 433 -10.96 13.40 13.17
C LEU A 433 -12.22 14.18 12.82
N PHE A 434 -12.57 14.15 11.54
CA PHE A 434 -13.79 14.72 11.01
C PHE A 434 -14.82 13.62 10.83
N TYR A 435 -15.95 13.74 11.52
CA TYR A 435 -17.08 12.84 11.42
C TYR A 435 -18.11 13.52 10.52
N GLY A 436 -18.40 12.95 9.36
CA GLY A 436 -19.53 13.32 8.52
C GLY A 436 -20.68 12.36 8.73
N VAL A 437 -21.82 12.89 9.16
CA VAL A 437 -23.08 12.18 9.37
C VAL A 437 -23.99 12.47 8.20
N THR A 438 -24.34 11.44 7.45
CA THR A 438 -25.32 11.52 6.35
C THR A 438 -26.59 10.87 6.83
N TYR A 439 -27.73 11.54 6.63
CA TYR A 439 -29.03 11.02 7.04
C TYR A 439 -30.10 11.26 5.99
N ASP A 440 -31.12 10.42 5.98
CA ASP A 440 -32.31 10.59 5.16
C ASP A 440 -33.35 11.42 5.91
N GLY A 441 -33.85 12.49 5.29
CA GLY A 441 -34.79 13.41 5.91
C GLY A 441 -36.17 12.81 6.23
N GLY A 442 -36.53 11.67 5.62
CA GLY A 442 -37.75 10.93 5.95
C GLY A 442 -37.52 9.88 7.04
N ALA A 443 -36.43 9.12 6.95
CA ALA A 443 -36.15 8.04 7.90
C ALA A 443 -35.61 8.56 9.25
N ALA A 444 -34.83 9.64 9.24
CA ALA A 444 -34.20 10.26 10.40
C ALA A 444 -34.25 11.81 10.32
N PRO A 445 -35.45 12.42 10.43
CA PRO A 445 -35.62 13.88 10.29
C PRO A 445 -34.81 14.69 11.32
N ASP A 446 -34.52 14.10 12.47
CA ASP A 446 -33.73 14.62 13.57
C ASP A 446 -32.26 14.13 13.54
N GLY A 447 -31.76 13.73 12.37
CA GLY A 447 -30.38 13.34 12.14
C GLY A 447 -29.30 14.27 12.74
N PRO A 448 -29.50 15.61 12.82
CA PRO A 448 -28.55 16.49 13.50
C PRO A 448 -28.32 16.16 14.99
N LEU A 449 -29.29 15.57 15.70
CA LEU A 449 -29.07 15.11 17.08
C LEU A 449 -27.97 14.06 17.16
N PHE A 450 -27.80 13.23 16.12
CA PHE A 450 -26.77 12.20 16.09
C PHE A 450 -25.35 12.80 16.12
N ARG A 451 -25.13 13.95 15.47
CA ARG A 451 -23.88 14.72 15.55
C ARG A 451 -23.57 15.11 16.99
N ASP A 452 -24.56 15.62 17.71
CA ASP A 452 -24.38 16.10 19.08
C ASP A 452 -24.09 14.91 20.01
N PHE A 453 -24.79 13.79 19.81
CA PHE A 453 -24.52 12.55 20.53
C PHE A 453 -23.15 11.93 20.24
N LEU A 454 -22.55 12.15 19.06
CA LEU A 454 -21.15 11.75 18.81
C LEU A 454 -20.19 12.53 19.70
N VAL A 455 -20.39 13.85 19.83
CA VAL A 455 -19.56 14.70 20.69
C VAL A 455 -19.72 14.28 22.15
N GLU A 456 -20.96 14.10 22.62
CA GLU A 456 -21.22 13.65 23.99
C GLU A 456 -20.65 12.26 24.29
N ALA A 457 -20.79 11.31 23.37
CA ALA A 457 -20.25 9.95 23.53
C ALA A 457 -18.72 9.95 23.58
N HIS A 458 -18.08 10.82 22.79
CA HIS A 458 -16.64 11.02 22.86
C HIS A 458 -16.22 11.64 24.19
N GLU A 459 -16.90 12.68 24.66
CA GLU A 459 -16.61 13.32 25.95
C GLU A 459 -16.77 12.37 27.14
N GLU A 460 -17.79 11.52 27.10
CA GLU A 460 -18.02 10.45 28.08
C GLU A 460 -16.85 9.46 28.11
N LEU A 461 -16.42 8.98 26.93
CA LEU A 461 -15.31 8.03 26.81
C LEU A 461 -13.97 8.67 27.19
N ARG A 462 -13.73 9.92 26.79
CA ARG A 462 -12.53 10.70 27.13
C ARG A 462 -12.41 10.89 28.65
N THR A 463 -13.51 11.27 29.29
CA THR A 463 -13.58 11.46 30.75
C THR A 463 -13.34 10.13 31.46
N ARG A 464 -13.97 9.05 31.00
CA ARG A 464 -13.74 7.70 31.54
C ARG A 464 -12.29 7.24 31.42
N ALA A 465 -11.61 7.59 30.32
CA ALA A 465 -10.20 7.29 30.08
C ALA A 465 -9.22 8.17 30.88
N GLY A 466 -9.70 9.21 31.60
CA GLY A 466 -8.84 10.15 32.30
C GLY A 466 -8.00 11.05 31.36
N VAL A 467 -8.39 11.17 30.11
CA VAL A 467 -7.68 11.97 29.10
C VAL A 467 -8.09 13.42 29.23
N ARG A 468 -7.15 14.37 29.30
CA ARG A 468 -7.47 15.81 29.35
C ARG A 468 -7.97 16.32 27.99
N PRO A 469 -8.89 17.30 27.96
CA PRO A 469 -9.29 17.94 26.70
C PRO A 469 -8.08 18.57 26.02
N MET A 470 -7.99 18.37 24.71
CA MET A 470 -7.00 18.97 23.82
C MET A 470 -7.70 19.97 22.91
N PRO A 471 -7.08 21.12 22.62
CA PRO A 471 -7.69 22.08 21.71
C PRO A 471 -7.81 21.49 20.29
N VAL A 472 -8.97 21.66 19.66
CA VAL A 472 -9.14 21.50 18.21
C VAL A 472 -8.46 22.71 17.54
N LYS A 473 -7.13 22.74 17.49
CA LYS A 473 -6.42 23.70 16.64
C LYS A 473 -6.00 22.99 15.36
N PRO A 474 -6.42 23.46 14.17
CA PRO A 474 -5.60 23.27 12.98
C PRO A 474 -4.22 23.79 13.36
N ARG A 475 -3.20 22.95 13.25
CA ARG A 475 -1.84 23.38 13.54
C ARG A 475 -1.52 24.49 12.53
N ALA A 476 -1.58 25.74 12.98
CA ALA A 476 -1.11 26.87 12.19
C ALA A 476 0.28 26.51 11.66
N ALA A 477 0.50 26.72 10.37
CA ALA A 477 1.78 26.50 9.73
C ALA A 477 2.88 27.04 10.66
N ALA A 478 3.87 26.20 10.98
CA ALA A 478 5.08 26.72 11.60
C ALA A 478 5.54 27.90 10.74
N PRO A 479 5.91 29.05 11.34
CA PRO A 479 6.35 30.20 10.56
C PRO A 479 7.40 29.68 9.60
N ALA A 480 7.18 29.92 8.30
CA ALA A 480 8.12 29.53 7.26
C ALA A 480 9.51 29.92 7.75
N ALA A 481 10.41 28.95 7.90
CA ALA A 481 11.80 29.27 8.11
C ALA A 481 12.16 30.26 7.02
N THR A 482 12.57 31.46 7.40
CA THR A 482 12.96 32.53 6.49
C THR A 482 13.86 31.89 5.43
N PRO A 483 13.53 31.98 4.13
CA PRO A 483 14.46 31.55 3.11
C PRO A 483 15.81 32.22 3.44
N PRO A 484 16.95 31.50 3.46
CA PRO A 484 18.22 32.18 3.60
C PRO A 484 18.23 33.27 2.53
N ALA A 485 18.43 34.52 2.97
CA ALA A 485 18.40 35.69 2.12
C ALA A 485 19.16 35.37 0.84
N ALA A 486 18.53 35.61 -0.32
CA ALA A 486 19.15 35.41 -1.61
C ALA A 486 20.52 36.10 -1.58
N ALA A 487 21.57 35.30 -1.44
CA ALA A 487 22.93 35.78 -1.60
C ALA A 487 22.98 36.26 -3.04
N ALA A 488 23.09 37.59 -3.19
CA ALA A 488 23.22 38.24 -4.48
C ALA A 488 24.26 37.47 -5.29
N VAL A 489 23.84 36.96 -6.45
CA VAL A 489 24.72 36.37 -7.42
C VAL A 489 25.64 37.49 -7.89
N THR A 490 26.85 37.52 -7.33
CA THR A 490 27.94 38.34 -7.87
C THR A 490 28.19 37.85 -9.30
N PRO A 491 28.23 38.73 -10.31
CA PRO A 491 28.48 38.30 -11.68
C PRO A 491 29.86 37.65 -11.75
N GLN A 492 29.94 36.42 -12.26
CA GLN A 492 31.23 35.84 -12.64
C GLN A 492 31.83 36.68 -13.78
N PRO A 493 33.15 36.95 -13.78
CA PRO A 493 33.79 37.62 -14.90
C PRO A 493 33.82 36.68 -16.11
N GLU A 494 33.53 37.23 -17.30
CA GLU A 494 33.70 36.55 -18.59
C GLU A 494 35.13 35.99 -18.75
N PRO A 495 35.30 34.81 -19.37
CA PRO A 495 36.62 34.27 -19.63
C PRO A 495 37.28 35.04 -20.77
N ALA A 496 38.52 35.48 -20.55
CA ALA A 496 39.37 36.04 -21.59
C ALA A 496 39.68 34.99 -22.67
N PRO A 497 39.79 35.39 -23.96
CA PRO A 497 40.06 34.46 -25.04
C PRO A 497 41.56 34.13 -25.11
N GLY A 498 41.85 32.84 -25.04
CA GLY A 498 43.14 32.30 -25.45
C GLY A 498 43.86 31.57 -24.33
N GLU A 499 43.69 30.26 -24.28
CA GLU A 499 44.83 29.38 -24.04
C GLU A 499 44.56 28.00 -24.65
N SER A 500 45.59 27.54 -25.33
CA SER A 500 45.66 26.42 -26.25
C SER A 500 45.27 25.08 -25.64
N LYS A 501 44.62 24.23 -26.46
CA LYS A 501 44.53 22.77 -26.29
C LYS A 501 45.90 22.20 -25.92
N GLN A 502 46.14 21.95 -24.63
CA GLN A 502 47.15 20.99 -24.19
C GLN A 502 46.44 19.69 -23.83
N THR A 503 46.82 18.67 -24.58
CA THR A 503 46.56 17.26 -24.39
C THR A 503 46.66 16.87 -22.91
N ALA A 504 45.55 16.40 -22.34
CA ALA A 504 45.51 15.83 -21.00
C ALA A 504 46.35 14.54 -20.97
N GLY A 505 47.57 14.64 -20.47
CA GLY A 505 48.38 13.50 -20.05
C GLY A 505 47.70 12.79 -18.87
N ALA A 506 47.68 11.46 -18.93
CA ALA A 506 47.18 10.60 -17.86
C ALA A 506 47.89 10.92 -16.54
N ARG A 507 47.16 11.48 -15.56
CA ARG A 507 47.64 11.57 -14.19
C ARG A 507 47.59 10.18 -13.56
N SER A 508 48.62 9.82 -12.80
CA SER A 508 48.72 8.53 -12.11
C SER A 508 47.62 8.39 -11.03
N ALA A 509 47.16 7.15 -10.79
CA ALA A 509 46.13 6.79 -9.82
C ALA A 509 46.28 7.39 -8.40
N PRO A 510 47.50 7.60 -7.83
CA PRO A 510 47.67 8.17 -6.48
C PRO A 510 47.22 9.63 -6.36
N ALA A 511 47.52 10.49 -7.34
CA ALA A 511 47.19 11.92 -7.31
C ALA A 511 45.69 12.21 -7.52
N MET A 512 44.96 11.26 -8.12
CA MET A 512 43.50 11.32 -8.25
C MET A 512 42.78 10.95 -6.96
N LEU A 513 43.36 10.03 -6.18
CA LEU A 513 42.86 9.59 -4.87
C LEU A 513 42.84 10.76 -3.88
N GLU A 514 43.95 11.52 -3.79
CA GLU A 514 44.09 12.69 -2.91
C GLU A 514 43.01 13.77 -3.14
N ALA A 515 42.59 14.00 -4.39
CA ALA A 515 41.60 15.03 -4.73
C ALA A 515 40.13 14.62 -4.44
N GLN A 516 39.82 13.31 -4.39
CA GLN A 516 38.51 12.81 -3.94
C GLN A 516 38.44 12.75 -2.42
N VAL A 517 39.49 12.23 -1.81
CA VAL A 517 39.64 12.07 -0.36
C VAL A 517 39.71 13.46 0.31
N GLY A 518 40.42 14.43 -0.25
CA GLY A 518 40.56 15.77 0.32
C GLY A 518 39.24 16.56 0.51
N ARG A 519 38.21 16.31 -0.32
CA ARG A 519 36.88 16.94 -0.15
C ARG A 519 36.03 16.25 0.92
N LEU A 520 36.13 14.93 1.03
CA LEU A 520 35.38 14.16 2.03
C LEU A 520 36.03 14.28 3.43
N PHE A 521 37.36 14.34 3.51
CA PHE A 521 38.13 14.46 4.75
C PHE A 521 38.36 15.92 5.18
N GLY A 522 37.96 16.91 4.36
CA GLY A 522 38.17 18.34 4.59
C GLY A 522 37.44 18.95 5.79
N ARG A 523 36.55 18.21 6.46
CA ARG A 523 35.84 18.62 7.69
C ARG A 523 36.39 17.98 8.97
N ILE A 524 37.39 17.09 8.88
CA ILE A 524 38.03 16.45 10.04
C ILE A 524 38.99 17.45 10.72
N PRO A 525 39.04 17.57 12.06
CA PRO A 525 40.02 18.43 12.75
C PRO A 525 41.46 18.15 12.30
N SER A 526 42.25 19.21 12.09
CA SER A 526 43.57 19.18 11.44
C SER A 526 44.56 18.12 11.96
N PRO A 527 44.69 17.84 13.27
CA PRO A 527 45.68 16.88 13.77
C PRO A 527 45.38 15.43 13.39
N GLN A 528 44.10 15.06 13.26
CA GLN A 528 43.68 13.68 12.93
C GLN A 528 43.61 13.45 11.41
N ARG A 529 43.41 14.54 10.64
CA ARG A 529 43.26 14.49 9.20
C ARG A 529 44.52 14.01 8.49
N GLU A 530 45.70 14.47 8.91
CA GLU A 530 46.97 14.12 8.27
C GLU A 530 47.32 12.63 8.48
N ASP A 531 47.15 12.12 9.70
CA ASP A 531 47.36 10.71 10.04
C ASP A 531 46.39 9.78 9.27
N LEU A 532 45.11 10.16 9.19
CA LEU A 532 44.09 9.41 8.45
C LEU A 532 44.32 9.43 6.94
N LEU A 533 44.76 10.56 6.37
CA LEU A 533 45.11 10.66 4.96
C LEU A 533 46.35 9.82 4.63
N ALA A 534 47.35 9.80 5.51
CA ALA A 534 48.55 8.98 5.37
C ALA A 534 48.23 7.48 5.44
N ALA A 535 47.42 7.06 6.42
CA ALA A 535 46.94 5.68 6.53
C ALA A 535 46.11 5.26 5.32
N PHE A 536 45.29 6.17 4.77
CA PHE A 536 44.48 5.89 3.58
C PHE A 536 45.32 5.79 2.30
N ALA A 537 46.34 6.63 2.14
CA ALA A 537 47.16 6.71 0.92
C ALA A 537 48.20 5.58 0.81
N GLY A 538 48.73 5.08 1.94
CA GLY A 538 49.80 4.09 1.99
C GLY A 538 49.40 2.67 2.40
N GLY A 539 48.19 2.48 2.93
CA GLY A 539 47.78 1.22 3.57
C GLY A 539 47.14 0.17 2.65
N SER A 540 47.08 -1.07 3.16
CA SER A 540 46.29 -2.17 2.60
C SER A 540 44.79 -1.81 2.56
N ARG A 541 43.98 -2.57 1.82
CA ARG A 541 42.53 -2.34 1.77
C ARG A 541 41.89 -2.42 3.17
N GLU A 542 42.37 -3.32 4.02
CA GLU A 542 41.91 -3.47 5.41
C GLU A 542 42.26 -2.23 6.24
N GLU A 543 43.47 -1.70 6.09
CA GLU A 543 43.92 -0.48 6.77
C GLU A 543 43.12 0.74 6.31
N ARG A 544 42.78 0.85 5.02
CA ARG A 544 41.88 1.90 4.50
C ARG A 544 40.47 1.81 5.09
N VAL A 545 39.91 0.60 5.22
CA VAL A 545 38.59 0.38 5.82
C VAL A 545 38.60 0.75 7.30
N ALA A 546 39.64 0.33 8.04
CA ALA A 546 39.82 0.69 9.44
C ALA A 546 39.93 2.21 9.64
N ALA A 547 40.66 2.91 8.76
CA ALA A 547 40.76 4.37 8.80
C ALA A 547 39.39 5.05 8.61
N VAL A 548 38.59 4.62 7.63
CA VAL A 548 37.24 5.16 7.40
C VAL A 548 36.29 4.85 8.57
N ALA A 549 36.36 3.64 9.15
CA ALA A 549 35.59 3.27 10.32
C ALA A 549 35.91 4.16 11.53
N GLU A 550 37.19 4.48 11.74
CA GLU A 550 37.61 5.41 12.78
C GLU A 550 37.10 6.84 12.53
N VAL A 551 37.07 7.30 11.27
CA VAL A 551 36.46 8.60 10.92
C VAL A 551 34.97 8.63 11.25
N LEU A 552 34.24 7.57 10.90
CA LEU A 552 32.81 7.44 11.21
C LEU A 552 32.56 7.49 12.73
N ARG A 553 33.41 6.82 13.51
CA ARG A 553 33.34 6.79 14.98
C ARG A 553 33.66 8.15 15.61
N VAL A 554 34.66 8.87 15.11
CA VAL A 554 35.15 10.13 15.68
C VAL A 554 34.31 11.33 15.25
N CYS A 555 33.92 11.41 13.98
CA CYS A 555 33.21 12.55 13.42
C CYS A 555 31.67 12.43 13.51
N GLY A 556 31.16 11.21 13.72
CA GLY A 556 29.74 10.94 13.96
C GLY A 556 28.81 11.29 12.78
N GLN A 557 27.55 11.55 13.10
CA GLN A 557 26.47 11.73 12.12
C GLN A 557 26.70 12.84 11.06
N PRO A 558 27.26 14.03 11.39
CA PRO A 558 27.44 15.08 10.39
C PRO A 558 28.34 14.70 9.21
N TRP A 559 29.44 13.98 9.48
CA TRP A 559 30.34 13.50 8.44
C TRP A 559 29.72 12.36 7.63
N ARG A 560 28.96 11.50 8.31
CA ARG A 560 28.18 10.41 7.71
C ARG A 560 27.11 10.93 6.74
N ASP A 561 26.41 12.02 7.08
CA ASP A 561 25.45 12.67 6.17
C ASP A 561 26.13 13.28 4.93
N ASP A 562 27.34 13.84 5.09
CA ASP A 562 28.15 14.33 3.97
C ASP A 562 28.62 13.18 3.07
N ALA A 563 29.10 12.08 3.66
CA ALA A 563 29.50 10.88 2.93
C ALA A 563 28.32 10.28 2.17
N ALA A 564 27.14 10.24 2.78
CA ALA A 564 25.91 9.77 2.14
C ALA A 564 25.51 10.62 0.93
N ARG A 565 25.56 11.96 1.06
CA ARG A 565 25.32 12.88 -0.07
C ARG A 565 26.36 12.73 -1.17
N TRP A 566 27.62 12.51 -0.80
CA TRP A 566 28.70 12.26 -1.75
C TRP A 566 28.46 10.96 -2.54
N ILE A 567 28.10 9.86 -1.87
CA ILE A 567 27.73 8.58 -2.51
C ILE A 567 26.54 8.78 -3.45
N ALA A 568 25.47 9.43 -3.00
CA ALA A 568 24.28 9.68 -3.82
C ALA A 568 24.63 10.53 -5.07
N GLY A 569 25.56 11.49 -4.93
CA GLY A 569 26.08 12.29 -6.05
C GLY A 569 26.86 11.47 -7.08
N LEU A 570 27.65 10.47 -6.65
CA LEU A 570 28.38 9.57 -7.56
C LEU A 570 27.45 8.69 -8.40
N LEU A 571 26.29 8.35 -7.86
CA LEU A 571 25.30 7.48 -8.50
C LEU A 571 24.42 8.20 -9.52
N SER A 572 24.49 9.55 -9.64
CA SER A 572 23.73 10.38 -10.59
C SER A 572 22.31 9.86 -10.86
N VAL A 573 21.39 10.16 -9.95
CA VAL A 573 19.98 9.71 -10.00
C VAL A 573 19.30 10.09 -11.32
N GLU A 574 19.73 11.15 -11.97
CA GLU A 574 19.28 11.58 -13.30
C GLU A 574 19.50 10.52 -14.39
N ARG A 575 20.59 9.72 -14.28
CA ARG A 575 20.91 8.64 -15.21
C ARG A 575 20.25 7.32 -14.84
N LEU A 576 20.11 7.06 -13.53
CA LEU A 576 19.51 5.82 -13.02
C LEU A 576 17.98 5.81 -13.18
N VAL A 577 17.33 6.98 -13.05
CA VAL A 577 15.88 7.13 -13.16
C VAL A 577 15.55 7.76 -14.53
N PRO A 578 14.84 7.02 -15.41
CA PRO A 578 14.55 7.50 -16.77
C PRO A 578 13.61 8.70 -16.80
N ASP A 579 13.67 9.49 -17.87
CA ASP A 579 12.98 10.79 -17.97
C ASP A 579 11.46 10.70 -17.87
N ASN A 580 10.87 9.59 -18.31
CA ASN A 580 9.43 9.34 -18.24
C ASN A 580 8.90 9.22 -16.80
N VAL A 581 9.79 9.10 -15.80
CA VAL A 581 9.48 9.07 -14.36
C VAL A 581 10.38 10.05 -13.59
N ALA A 582 10.84 11.12 -14.23
CA ALA A 582 11.75 12.10 -13.64
C ALA A 582 11.23 12.75 -12.34
N SER A 583 9.92 12.82 -12.16
CA SER A 583 9.28 13.32 -10.93
C SER A 583 9.68 12.53 -9.67
N TRP A 584 10.11 11.28 -9.82
CA TRP A 584 10.56 10.43 -8.71
C TRP A 584 12.04 10.60 -8.35
N ARG A 585 12.84 11.32 -9.17
CA ARG A 585 14.28 11.51 -8.94
C ARG A 585 14.61 12.08 -7.56
N PRO A 586 13.90 13.10 -7.05
CA PRO A 586 14.26 13.65 -5.75
C PRO A 586 13.96 12.66 -4.61
N MET A 587 12.85 11.90 -4.69
CA MET A 587 12.56 10.81 -3.74
C MET A 587 13.63 9.73 -3.73
N VAL A 588 14.05 9.26 -4.92
CA VAL A 588 15.09 8.24 -5.05
C VAL A 588 16.43 8.73 -4.48
N ARG A 589 16.77 10.01 -4.70
CA ARG A 589 17.97 10.64 -4.12
C ARG A 589 17.89 10.68 -2.60
N ASP A 590 16.76 11.08 -2.04
CA ASP A 590 16.56 11.17 -0.60
C ASP A 590 16.59 9.78 0.04
N ALA A 591 16.01 8.77 -0.62
CA ALA A 591 16.08 7.38 -0.19
C ALA A 591 17.52 6.84 -0.20
N MET A 592 18.28 7.07 -1.27
CA MET A 592 19.70 6.67 -1.36
C MET A 592 20.55 7.34 -0.28
N THR A 593 20.34 8.64 -0.07
CA THR A 593 21.04 9.42 0.95
C THR A 593 20.68 8.90 2.35
N PHE A 594 19.40 8.65 2.60
CA PHE A 594 18.93 8.12 3.88
C PHE A 594 19.54 6.74 4.16
N VAL A 595 19.50 5.82 3.20
CA VAL A 595 20.08 4.48 3.35
C VAL A 595 21.57 4.57 3.68
N ALA A 596 22.34 5.33 2.90
CA ALA A 596 23.78 5.49 3.14
C ALA A 596 24.09 6.13 4.50
N ALA A 597 23.25 7.06 4.97
CA ALA A 597 23.43 7.73 6.26
C ALA A 597 23.05 6.85 7.47
N HIS A 598 22.34 5.72 7.27
CA HIS A 598 21.76 4.95 8.38
C HIS A 598 22.17 3.47 8.43
N ILE A 599 22.97 2.99 7.49
CA ILE A 599 23.65 1.67 7.59
C ILE A 599 24.83 1.73 8.57
N SER A 600 25.14 0.65 9.26
CA SER A 600 26.17 0.52 10.29
C SER A 600 27.56 0.88 9.80
N ASP A 601 28.44 1.31 10.70
CA ASP A 601 29.81 1.70 10.37
C ASP A 601 30.57 0.55 9.69
N ASP A 602 30.42 -0.67 10.22
CA ASP A 602 31.04 -1.89 9.69
C ASP A 602 30.65 -2.19 8.23
N ARG A 603 29.47 -1.74 7.81
CA ARG A 603 28.97 -1.91 6.43
C ARG A 603 29.25 -0.69 5.56
N LEU A 604 29.20 0.51 6.12
CA LEU A 604 29.41 1.76 5.40
C LEU A 604 30.88 2.00 5.06
N ALA A 605 31.80 1.72 5.99
CA ALA A 605 33.23 1.93 5.80
C ALA A 605 33.80 1.17 4.57
N PRO A 606 33.58 -0.15 4.40
CA PRO A 606 34.05 -0.86 3.21
C PRO A 606 33.40 -0.35 1.93
N LYS A 607 32.15 0.11 2.00
CA LYS A 607 31.42 0.66 0.84
C LYS A 607 31.98 1.99 0.39
N ILE A 608 32.35 2.86 1.32
CA ILE A 608 33.04 4.12 1.01
C ILE A 608 34.37 3.84 0.32
N VAL A 609 35.17 2.92 0.87
CA VAL A 609 36.47 2.54 0.27
C VAL A 609 36.29 1.99 -1.14
N GLU A 610 35.33 1.07 -1.34
CA GLU A 610 35.00 0.52 -2.67
C GLU A 610 34.64 1.62 -3.67
N GLN A 611 33.84 2.63 -3.26
CA GLN A 611 33.46 3.73 -4.15
C GLN A 611 34.62 4.68 -4.49
N ILE A 612 35.57 4.85 -3.56
CA ILE A 612 36.79 5.64 -3.77
C ILE A 612 37.76 4.92 -4.73
N GLU A 613 37.89 3.60 -4.60
CA GLU A 613 38.78 2.78 -5.44
C GLU A 613 38.30 2.68 -6.90
N LEU A 614 37.00 2.89 -7.16
CA LEU A 614 36.44 2.88 -8.51
C LEU A 614 36.85 4.13 -9.34
N PRO A 615 37.34 3.95 -10.59
CA PRO A 615 37.65 5.05 -11.51
C PRO A 615 36.50 6.05 -11.66
N ARG A 616 36.79 7.36 -11.79
CA ARG A 616 35.76 8.41 -11.84
C ARG A 616 34.75 8.25 -12.98
N ASP A 617 35.17 7.71 -14.11
CA ASP A 617 34.37 7.44 -15.29
C ASP A 617 33.56 6.14 -15.21
N THR A 618 33.68 5.38 -14.11
CA THR A 618 32.84 4.21 -13.84
C THR A 618 31.36 4.60 -13.94
N ALA A 619 30.63 3.86 -14.76
CA ALA A 619 29.22 4.08 -15.01
C ALA A 619 28.39 4.00 -13.71
N PRO A 620 27.35 4.84 -13.53
CA PRO A 620 26.54 4.86 -12.32
C PRO A 620 25.89 3.51 -11.97
N GLU A 621 25.50 2.73 -12.98
CA GLU A 621 24.90 1.40 -12.82
C GLU A 621 25.88 0.42 -12.17
N VAL A 622 27.17 0.50 -12.56
CA VAL A 622 28.24 -0.33 -11.99
C VAL A 622 28.56 0.10 -10.56
N ARG A 623 28.60 1.43 -10.31
CA ARG A 623 28.77 1.97 -8.96
C ARG A 623 27.65 1.53 -8.02
N LEU A 624 26.40 1.55 -8.49
CA LEU A 624 25.25 1.05 -7.75
C LEU A 624 25.36 -0.45 -7.46
N GLY A 625 25.77 -1.25 -8.45
CA GLY A 625 26.01 -2.68 -8.27
C GLY A 625 27.04 -2.98 -7.17
N VAL A 626 28.16 -2.25 -7.14
CA VAL A 626 29.18 -2.37 -6.09
C VAL A 626 28.65 -1.94 -4.72
N LEU A 627 27.86 -0.86 -4.67
CA LEU A 627 27.24 -0.39 -3.42
C LEU A 627 26.26 -1.43 -2.84
N ILE A 628 25.48 -2.09 -3.70
CA ILE A 628 24.49 -3.11 -3.31
C ILE A 628 25.17 -4.46 -2.97
N ALA A 629 26.33 -4.78 -3.51
CA ALA A 629 27.01 -6.04 -3.23
C ALA A 629 27.25 -6.25 -1.71
N LYS A 630 27.09 -7.48 -1.21
CA LYS A 630 27.23 -7.82 0.22
C LYS A 630 26.28 -7.05 1.16
N THR A 631 25.12 -6.63 0.64
CA THR A 631 24.03 -6.05 1.44
C THR A 631 22.73 -6.80 1.12
N PRO A 632 22.41 -7.89 1.84
CA PRO A 632 21.35 -8.83 1.44
C PRO A 632 19.99 -8.17 1.17
N GLY A 633 19.57 -7.20 2.00
CA GLY A 633 18.34 -6.46 1.83
C GLY A 633 18.28 -5.65 0.54
N LEU A 634 19.34 -4.88 0.24
CA LEU A 634 19.42 -4.08 -0.99
C LEU A 634 19.61 -4.96 -2.23
N GLN A 635 20.29 -6.10 -2.09
CA GLN A 635 20.43 -7.07 -3.18
C GLN A 635 19.07 -7.62 -3.61
N LYS A 636 18.23 -8.02 -2.66
CA LYS A 636 16.88 -8.49 -2.97
C LYS A 636 16.03 -7.41 -3.62
N LEU A 637 16.11 -6.19 -3.11
CA LEU A 637 15.43 -5.03 -3.71
C LEU A 637 15.90 -4.83 -5.16
N GLY A 638 17.20 -4.91 -5.40
CA GLY A 638 17.79 -4.87 -6.75
C GLY A 638 17.25 -5.98 -7.66
N GLN A 639 17.13 -7.21 -7.17
CA GLN A 639 16.57 -8.35 -7.92
C GLN A 639 15.08 -8.14 -8.27
N VAL A 640 14.29 -7.59 -7.34
CA VAL A 640 12.88 -7.25 -7.59
C VAL A 640 12.78 -6.17 -8.68
N ILE A 641 13.57 -5.10 -8.56
CA ILE A 641 13.62 -4.00 -9.54
C ILE A 641 14.07 -4.50 -10.92
N ALA A 642 15.02 -5.44 -10.98
CA ALA A 642 15.51 -6.02 -12.23
C ALA A 642 14.43 -6.73 -13.07
N ARG A 643 13.30 -7.14 -12.46
CA ARG A 643 12.17 -7.78 -13.16
C ARG A 643 11.32 -6.79 -13.96
N VAL A 644 11.45 -5.49 -13.71
CA VAL A 644 10.69 -4.44 -14.39
C VAL A 644 11.19 -4.29 -15.82
N ARG A 645 10.32 -4.63 -16.80
CA ARG A 645 10.65 -4.66 -18.25
C ARG A 645 10.94 -3.30 -18.88
N HIS A 646 10.56 -2.20 -18.24
CA HIS A 646 10.78 -0.83 -18.72
C HIS A 646 11.99 -0.13 -18.07
N LEU A 647 12.72 -0.81 -17.17
CA LEU A 647 13.98 -0.30 -16.62
C LEU A 647 15.06 -0.12 -17.71
N ASN A 648 15.98 0.83 -17.53
CA ASN A 648 17.15 0.98 -18.40
C ASN A 648 17.87 -0.38 -18.57
N PRO A 649 18.13 -0.84 -19.81
CA PRO A 649 18.76 -2.14 -20.06
C PRO A 649 20.12 -2.34 -19.39
N LEU A 650 20.94 -1.29 -19.28
CA LEU A 650 22.24 -1.34 -18.61
C LEU A 650 22.07 -1.54 -17.11
N LEU A 651 21.18 -0.76 -16.48
CA LEU A 651 20.86 -0.90 -15.06
C LEU A 651 20.25 -2.28 -14.76
N ARG A 652 19.34 -2.75 -15.61
CA ARG A 652 18.77 -4.10 -15.48
C ARG A 652 19.86 -5.18 -15.56
N ALA A 653 20.78 -5.07 -16.52
CA ALA A 653 21.86 -6.03 -16.69
C ALA A 653 22.77 -6.06 -15.46
N GLU A 654 23.13 -4.90 -14.89
CA GLU A 654 23.92 -4.84 -13.65
C GLU A 654 23.18 -5.43 -12.44
N LEU A 655 21.91 -5.09 -12.24
CA LEU A 655 21.12 -5.65 -11.14
C LEU A 655 20.90 -7.17 -11.29
N GLN A 656 20.79 -7.69 -12.51
CA GLN A 656 20.71 -9.14 -12.77
C GLN A 656 22.00 -9.89 -12.41
N LYS A 657 23.17 -9.24 -12.44
CA LYS A 657 24.43 -9.88 -11.99
C LYS A 657 24.39 -10.22 -10.50
N LEU A 658 23.57 -9.51 -9.70
CA LEU A 658 23.35 -9.82 -8.29
C LEU A 658 22.65 -11.16 -8.05
N GLU A 659 22.05 -11.79 -9.07
CA GLU A 659 21.41 -13.11 -8.96
C GLU A 659 22.39 -14.28 -9.11
N ASN A 660 23.46 -14.12 -9.89
CA ASN A 660 24.30 -15.25 -10.33
C ASN A 660 25.82 -15.05 -10.07
N GLY A 661 26.24 -13.89 -9.57
CA GLY A 661 27.66 -13.49 -9.52
C GLY A 661 28.30 -13.39 -8.14
N ILE A 662 27.63 -13.84 -7.07
CA ILE A 662 28.15 -13.71 -5.71
C ILE A 662 28.91 -14.98 -5.36
N ARG A 663 30.23 -14.86 -5.19
CA ARG A 663 31.10 -15.86 -4.55
C ARG A 663 31.81 -15.19 -3.39
N ASP A 664 31.10 -15.00 -2.29
CA ASP A 664 31.62 -14.27 -1.13
C ASP A 664 31.98 -15.15 0.06
N ILE A 665 31.68 -16.45 0.00
CA ILE A 665 32.01 -17.43 1.04
C ILE A 665 32.72 -18.66 0.46
N GLY A 666 33.74 -19.16 1.16
CA GLY A 666 34.48 -20.36 0.76
C GLY A 666 33.80 -21.65 1.22
N ALA A 667 34.00 -22.75 0.49
CA ALA A 667 33.49 -24.07 0.88
C ALA A 667 33.98 -24.51 2.27
N GLY A 668 35.20 -24.14 2.67
CA GLY A 668 35.75 -24.45 3.99
C GLY A 668 35.02 -23.73 5.14
N GLU A 669 34.56 -22.50 4.92
CA GLU A 669 33.81 -21.73 5.93
C GLU A 669 32.41 -22.32 6.12
N VAL A 670 31.74 -22.68 5.03
CA VAL A 670 30.44 -23.38 5.09
C VAL A 670 30.57 -24.73 5.80
N ARG A 671 31.64 -25.48 5.54
CA ARG A 671 31.93 -26.75 6.23
C ARG A 671 32.09 -26.54 7.74
N ALA A 672 32.84 -25.52 8.16
CA ALA A 672 33.02 -25.21 9.57
C ALA A 672 31.66 -24.92 10.27
N ILE A 673 30.74 -24.20 9.61
CA ILE A 673 29.39 -23.95 10.14
C ILE A 673 28.61 -25.27 10.30
N VAL A 674 28.65 -26.13 9.27
CA VAL A 674 27.95 -27.42 9.30
C VAL A 674 28.50 -28.31 10.42
N GLU A 675 29.82 -28.35 10.58
CA GLU A 675 30.51 -29.10 11.64
C GLU A 675 30.16 -28.58 13.04
N ASP A 676 30.16 -27.26 13.23
CA ASP A 676 29.81 -26.62 14.51
C ASP A 676 28.35 -26.87 14.89
N ARG A 677 27.42 -26.72 13.94
CA ARG A 677 25.97 -26.80 14.23
C ARG A 677 25.43 -28.23 14.30
N LEU A 678 25.96 -29.16 13.51
CA LEU A 678 25.45 -30.53 13.45
C LEU A 678 26.34 -31.54 14.21
N GLY A 679 27.57 -31.20 14.58
CA GLY A 679 28.57 -32.00 15.31
C GLY A 679 28.22 -33.48 15.56
N PRO A 680 27.49 -33.84 16.63
CA PRO A 680 27.14 -35.23 16.95
C PRO A 680 26.34 -35.97 15.87
N ALA A 681 25.47 -35.26 15.15
CA ALA A 681 24.65 -35.82 14.08
C ALA A 681 25.47 -36.21 12.85
N LEU A 682 26.54 -35.47 12.53
CA LEU A 682 27.43 -35.82 11.42
C LEU A 682 28.07 -37.20 11.62
N ALA A 683 28.51 -37.49 12.86
CA ALA A 683 29.05 -38.80 13.22
C ALA A 683 27.95 -39.88 13.24
N ALA A 684 26.80 -39.60 13.85
CA ALA A 684 25.69 -40.55 13.98
C ALA A 684 25.15 -41.02 12.61
N TYR A 685 25.10 -40.12 11.63
CA TYR A 685 24.62 -40.39 10.28
C TYR A 685 25.75 -40.59 9.26
N ARG A 686 27.03 -40.67 9.69
CA ARG A 686 28.21 -40.87 8.83
C ARG A 686 28.23 -39.93 7.62
N VAL A 687 28.03 -38.65 7.88
CA VAL A 687 27.94 -37.61 6.85
C VAL A 687 29.32 -37.33 6.24
N GLU A 688 29.41 -37.29 4.92
CA GLU A 688 30.60 -36.89 4.15
C GLU A 688 30.26 -35.66 3.30
N LEU A 689 30.98 -34.55 3.52
CA LEU A 689 30.76 -33.26 2.86
C LEU A 689 31.57 -33.16 1.56
N ALA A 690 31.02 -32.52 0.54
CA ALA A 690 31.71 -32.25 -0.71
C ALA A 690 32.80 -31.17 -0.56
N ASP A 691 33.76 -31.15 -1.50
CA ASP A 691 34.86 -30.21 -1.43
C ASP A 691 34.53 -28.80 -1.96
N GLU A 692 33.56 -28.71 -2.85
CA GLU A 692 33.15 -27.46 -3.50
C GLU A 692 31.69 -27.13 -3.18
N LEU A 693 31.36 -25.83 -3.23
CA LEU A 693 29.98 -25.38 -3.14
C LEU A 693 29.24 -25.69 -4.44
N LEU A 694 28.04 -26.26 -4.33
CA LEU A 694 27.18 -26.54 -5.47
C LEU A 694 26.62 -25.25 -6.08
N SER A 695 26.21 -24.30 -5.23
CA SER A 695 25.73 -22.98 -5.63
C SER A 695 25.72 -22.03 -4.44
N GLU A 696 25.66 -20.73 -4.74
CA GLU A 696 25.57 -19.67 -3.75
C GLU A 696 24.42 -18.73 -4.11
N ALA A 697 23.64 -18.32 -3.12
CA ALA A 697 22.55 -17.36 -3.24
C ALA A 697 22.81 -16.13 -2.35
N SER A 698 21.88 -15.16 -2.39
CA SER A 698 21.95 -13.92 -1.59
C SER A 698 22.14 -14.17 -0.09
N VAL A 699 21.42 -15.15 0.47
CA VAL A 699 21.28 -15.38 1.91
C VAL A 699 21.94 -16.69 2.37
N SER A 700 22.14 -17.64 1.45
CA SER A 700 22.57 -19.01 1.78
C SER A 700 23.54 -19.59 0.76
N ALA A 701 24.37 -20.54 1.20
CA ALA A 701 25.23 -21.35 0.35
C ALA A 701 24.76 -22.81 0.33
N ILE A 702 24.97 -23.51 -0.78
CA ILE A 702 24.58 -24.92 -0.97
C ILE A 702 25.81 -25.80 -1.02
N LEU A 703 25.88 -26.79 -0.13
CA LEU A 703 26.96 -27.78 -0.05
C LEU A 703 26.39 -29.19 -0.24
N GLU A 704 26.93 -29.97 -1.17
CA GLU A 704 26.54 -31.38 -1.32
C GLU A 704 27.10 -32.24 -0.19
N PHE A 705 26.36 -33.29 0.18
CA PHE A 705 26.83 -34.29 1.14
C PHE A 705 26.27 -35.68 0.83
N THR A 706 26.89 -36.71 1.40
CA THR A 706 26.31 -38.06 1.48
C THR A 706 26.16 -38.49 2.92
N TRP A 707 25.13 -39.27 3.24
CA TRP A 707 24.84 -39.70 4.61
C TRP A 707 24.26 -41.12 4.63
N MET A 708 24.37 -41.79 5.77
CA MET A 708 23.77 -43.09 6.02
C MET A 708 22.32 -42.92 6.51
N ASN A 709 21.36 -43.29 5.66
CA ASN A 709 19.96 -43.34 6.06
C ASN A 709 19.69 -44.67 6.79
N HIS A 710 19.67 -44.64 8.12
CA HIS A 710 19.42 -45.82 8.95
C HIS A 710 18.06 -46.47 8.72
N ALA A 711 17.03 -45.70 8.31
CA ALA A 711 15.71 -46.23 8.03
C ALA A 711 15.66 -47.06 6.73
N LEU A 712 16.53 -46.74 5.76
CA LEU A 712 16.62 -47.47 4.48
C LEU A 712 17.85 -48.40 4.39
N GLY A 713 18.75 -48.36 5.38
CA GLY A 713 19.96 -49.16 5.42
C GLY A 713 20.96 -48.87 4.29
N ARG A 714 20.92 -47.67 3.69
CA ARG A 714 21.78 -47.30 2.54
C ARG A 714 22.28 -45.86 2.62
N ARG A 715 23.38 -45.58 1.91
CA ARG A 715 23.84 -44.19 1.72
C ARG A 715 22.97 -43.46 0.71
N GLU A 716 22.65 -42.22 1.01
CA GLU A 716 21.91 -41.30 0.13
C GLU A 716 22.68 -39.98 -0.05
N ALA A 717 22.43 -39.29 -1.16
CA ALA A 717 22.97 -37.96 -1.42
C ALA A 717 21.97 -36.87 -1.01
N GLY A 718 22.48 -35.78 -0.47
CA GLY A 718 21.69 -34.62 -0.07
C GLY A 718 22.45 -33.31 -0.30
N VAL A 719 21.77 -32.21 -0.03
CA VAL A 719 22.34 -30.87 -0.02
C VAL A 719 22.03 -30.19 1.30
N PHE A 720 23.03 -29.51 1.86
CA PHE A 720 22.86 -28.55 2.93
C PHE A 720 22.67 -27.18 2.31
N LYS A 721 21.56 -26.53 2.63
CA LYS A 721 21.38 -25.09 2.48
C LYS A 721 21.76 -24.45 3.80
N VAL A 722 22.80 -23.62 3.82
CA VAL A 722 23.40 -23.04 5.03
C VAL A 722 23.28 -21.53 4.97
N ILE A 723 22.75 -20.89 6.03
CA ILE A 723 22.72 -19.42 6.15
C ILE A 723 24.16 -18.89 6.25
N LYS A 724 24.49 -17.84 5.50
CA LYS A 724 25.83 -17.23 5.57
C LYS A 724 26.05 -16.54 6.94
N PRO A 725 27.26 -16.59 7.53
CA PRO A 725 27.51 -16.08 8.89
C PRO A 725 27.15 -14.61 9.12
N HIS A 726 27.36 -13.75 8.11
CA HIS A 726 27.12 -12.31 8.20
C HIS A 726 25.65 -11.91 7.96
N VAL A 727 24.82 -12.85 7.50
CA VAL A 727 23.42 -12.56 7.14
C VAL A 727 22.58 -12.21 8.36
N PRO A 728 22.54 -12.98 9.46
CA PRO A 728 21.64 -12.69 10.58
C PRO A 728 21.79 -11.27 11.14
N SER A 729 23.02 -10.75 11.24
CA SER A 729 23.30 -9.39 11.72
C SER A 729 22.91 -8.30 10.70
N CYS A 730 23.25 -8.49 9.42
CA CYS A 730 22.85 -7.56 8.35
C CYS A 730 21.33 -7.49 8.18
N TYR A 731 20.65 -8.60 8.43
CA TYR A 731 19.26 -8.79 8.13
C TYR A 731 18.32 -8.04 9.10
N ALA A 732 18.59 -8.14 10.40
CA ALA A 732 17.88 -7.35 11.41
C ALA A 732 18.05 -5.83 11.18
N GLU A 733 19.24 -5.43 10.75
CA GLU A 733 19.52 -4.05 10.37
C GLU A 733 18.76 -3.63 9.11
N ASP A 734 18.79 -4.43 8.04
CA ASP A 734 18.11 -4.13 6.77
C ASP A 734 16.59 -4.03 6.97
N LEU A 735 16.00 -4.92 7.79
CA LEU A 735 14.58 -4.86 8.17
C LEU A 735 14.22 -3.54 8.85
N ASN A 736 15.03 -3.12 9.83
CA ASN A 736 14.84 -1.86 10.56
C ASN A 736 15.08 -0.65 9.63
N LEU A 737 16.07 -0.74 8.75
CA LEU A 737 16.41 0.32 7.80
C LEU A 737 15.27 0.55 6.81
N LEU A 738 14.66 -0.51 6.27
CA LEU A 738 13.51 -0.42 5.36
C LEU A 738 12.29 0.19 6.08
N GLN A 739 12.03 -0.21 7.32
CA GLN A 739 10.97 0.39 8.13
C GLN A 739 11.21 1.88 8.38
N ARG A 740 12.42 2.25 8.81
CA ARG A 740 12.80 3.64 9.07
C ARG A 740 12.82 4.47 7.78
N LEU A 741 13.17 3.88 6.65
CA LEU A 741 13.10 4.52 5.34
C LEU A 741 11.63 4.80 4.95
N ALA A 742 10.73 3.83 5.15
CA ALA A 742 9.30 4.03 4.94
C ALA A 742 8.76 5.17 5.82
N GLU A 743 9.15 5.22 7.09
CA GLU A 743 8.81 6.31 8.00
C GLU A 743 9.42 7.65 7.58
N TYR A 744 10.69 7.66 7.16
CA TYR A 744 11.39 8.85 6.69
C TYR A 744 10.74 9.44 5.45
N LEU A 745 10.44 8.60 4.45
CA LEU A 745 9.76 9.03 3.23
C LEU A 745 8.35 9.56 3.54
N ARG A 746 7.64 8.95 4.50
CA ARG A 746 6.36 9.44 5.01
C ARG A 746 6.48 10.80 5.73
N CYS A 747 7.59 11.05 6.42
CA CYS A 747 7.82 12.29 7.19
C CYS A 747 8.39 13.44 6.34
N GLN A 748 9.14 13.14 5.27
CA GLN A 748 9.79 14.14 4.41
C GLN A 748 8.82 14.93 3.52
N ASN A 749 7.55 14.52 3.40
CA ASN A 749 6.42 15.34 2.93
C ASN A 749 6.55 16.05 1.56
N ALA A 750 7.64 15.90 0.82
CA ALA A 750 7.89 16.51 -0.49
C ALA A 750 7.39 15.64 -1.66
N TYR A 751 7.15 14.35 -1.39
CA TYR A 751 6.62 13.40 -2.34
C TYR A 751 5.28 12.95 -1.80
N PHE A 752 4.22 13.02 -2.59
CA PHE A 752 2.98 12.33 -2.25
C PHE A 752 3.32 10.84 -2.27
N VAL A 753 3.74 10.29 -1.13
CA VAL A 753 4.07 8.87 -1.03
C VAL A 753 2.74 8.17 -1.16
N SER A 754 2.45 7.69 -2.38
CA SER A 754 1.38 6.74 -2.59
C SER A 754 1.51 5.65 -1.53
N PRO A 755 0.42 5.26 -0.83
CA PRO A 755 0.43 4.14 0.11
C PRO A 755 1.20 2.92 -0.45
N GLN A 756 1.14 2.75 -1.77
CA GLN A 756 1.86 1.75 -2.57
C GLN A 756 3.37 1.72 -2.33
N VAL A 757 4.08 2.85 -2.14
CA VAL A 757 5.55 2.84 -1.95
C VAL A 757 5.91 2.34 -0.56
N THR A 758 5.21 2.81 0.46
CA THR A 758 5.37 2.30 1.83
C THR A 758 4.95 0.84 1.93
N GLU A 759 3.86 0.45 1.26
CA GLU A 759 3.39 -0.93 1.14
C GLU A 759 4.43 -1.80 0.43
N THR A 760 5.01 -1.32 -0.68
CA THR A 760 6.07 -2.03 -1.40
C THR A 760 7.31 -2.23 -0.51
N LEU A 761 7.70 -1.22 0.28
CA LEU A 761 8.82 -1.36 1.22
C LEU A 761 8.51 -2.38 2.33
N ASP A 762 7.28 -2.40 2.82
CA ASP A 762 6.80 -3.41 3.79
C ASP A 762 6.71 -4.82 3.17
N GLU A 763 6.29 -4.95 1.92
CA GLU A 763 6.30 -6.21 1.16
C GLU A 763 7.71 -6.74 0.97
N VAL A 764 8.65 -5.88 0.54
CA VAL A 764 10.07 -6.24 0.40
C VAL A 764 10.63 -6.68 1.75
N ARG A 765 10.27 -5.97 2.83
CA ARG A 765 10.64 -6.32 4.21
C ARG A 765 10.13 -7.72 4.59
N GLN A 766 8.88 -8.05 4.28
CA GLN A 766 8.29 -9.37 4.56
C GLN A 766 8.89 -10.49 3.70
N LEU A 767 9.08 -10.25 2.40
CA LEU A 767 9.71 -11.20 1.48
C LEU A 767 11.12 -11.55 1.94
N LEU A 768 11.89 -10.53 2.30
CA LEU A 768 13.20 -10.71 2.91
C LEU A 768 13.07 -11.58 4.18
N ALA A 769 12.05 -11.34 5.04
CA ALA A 769 11.99 -11.97 6.37
C ALA A 769 11.70 -13.46 6.26
N SER A 770 10.90 -13.82 5.26
CA SER A 770 10.63 -15.22 4.92
C SER A 770 11.84 -15.98 4.37
N GLU A 771 12.85 -15.28 3.82
CA GLU A 771 14.00 -15.91 3.15
C GLU A 771 15.06 -16.43 4.15
N VAL A 772 15.07 -15.90 5.38
CA VAL A 772 15.96 -16.34 6.48
C VAL A 772 15.28 -17.30 7.46
N ASP A 773 13.97 -17.50 7.35
CA ASP A 773 13.22 -18.43 8.21
C ASP A 773 13.26 -19.86 7.65
N PHE A 774 14.38 -20.55 7.88
CA PHE A 774 14.56 -21.92 7.41
C PHE A 774 13.61 -22.91 8.07
N ARG A 775 13.07 -22.64 9.27
CA ARG A 775 12.04 -23.49 9.88
C ARG A 775 10.74 -23.44 9.09
N ARG A 776 10.30 -22.23 8.72
CA ARG A 776 9.14 -22.06 7.84
C ARG A 776 9.39 -22.72 6.49
N GLU A 777 10.57 -22.52 5.90
CA GLU A 777 10.95 -23.16 4.62
C GLU A 777 10.90 -24.70 4.71
N GLN A 778 11.43 -25.29 5.77
CA GLN A 778 11.39 -26.73 6.03
C GLN A 778 9.96 -27.27 6.14
N ALA A 779 9.10 -26.58 6.88
CA ALA A 779 7.69 -26.93 7.02
C ALA A 779 6.94 -26.83 5.68
N THR A 780 7.16 -25.75 4.93
CA THR A 780 6.60 -25.57 3.59
C THR A 780 7.08 -26.67 2.65
N LEU A 781 8.36 -27.04 2.67
CA LEU A 781 8.91 -28.10 1.83
C LEU A 781 8.28 -29.47 2.14
N ALA A 782 8.07 -29.78 3.43
CA ALA A 782 7.38 -31.00 3.85
C ALA A 782 5.93 -31.05 3.35
N GLU A 783 5.22 -29.92 3.41
CA GLU A 783 3.84 -29.81 2.94
C GLU A 783 3.73 -29.89 1.41
N VAL A 784 4.61 -29.19 0.69
CA VAL A 784 4.77 -29.26 -0.77
C VAL A 784 4.98 -30.70 -1.22
N ARG A 785 5.82 -31.45 -0.50
CA ARG A 785 6.03 -32.87 -0.77
C ARG A 785 4.77 -33.69 -0.56
N ARG A 786 4.03 -33.47 0.54
CA ARG A 786 2.80 -34.20 0.86
C ARG A 786 1.73 -34.06 -0.22
N VAL A 787 1.61 -32.88 -0.81
CA VAL A 787 0.54 -32.57 -1.76
C VAL A 787 0.93 -32.87 -3.22
N TYR A 788 2.17 -32.57 -3.62
CA TYR A 788 2.58 -32.61 -5.03
C TYR A 788 3.35 -33.86 -5.48
N VAL A 789 3.89 -34.68 -4.58
CA VAL A 789 4.64 -35.87 -5.00
C VAL A 789 3.73 -36.86 -5.72
N ARG A 790 3.96 -37.03 -7.03
CA ARG A 790 3.22 -37.92 -7.93
C ARG A 790 4.13 -38.38 -9.08
N PRO A 791 3.76 -39.41 -9.85
CA PRO A 791 4.52 -39.82 -11.03
C PRO A 791 4.76 -38.63 -11.98
N GLY A 792 6.02 -38.28 -12.24
CA GLY A 792 6.41 -37.16 -13.10
C GLY A 792 6.77 -35.86 -12.37
N VAL A 793 6.35 -35.69 -11.10
CA VAL A 793 6.67 -34.51 -10.28
C VAL A 793 7.51 -34.94 -9.08
N ARG A 794 8.73 -34.43 -9.00
CA ARG A 794 9.65 -34.66 -7.88
C ARG A 794 9.80 -33.38 -7.09
N THR A 795 9.74 -33.49 -5.77
CA THR A 795 10.04 -32.40 -4.85
C THR A 795 11.18 -32.84 -3.94
N PRO A 796 12.08 -31.91 -3.53
CA PRO A 796 13.12 -32.24 -2.56
C PRO A 796 12.52 -32.80 -1.26
N LYS A 797 13.18 -33.81 -0.68
CA LYS A 797 12.80 -34.44 0.57
C LYS A 797 13.54 -33.76 1.72
N PRO A 798 12.88 -33.11 2.68
CA PRO A 798 13.57 -32.61 3.87
C PRO A 798 14.14 -33.77 4.69
N ILE A 799 15.28 -33.55 5.34
CA ILE A 799 15.98 -34.48 6.24
C ILE A 799 16.02 -33.82 7.63
N PRO A 800 14.95 -33.95 8.43
CA PRO A 800 14.84 -33.25 9.71
C PRO A 800 15.96 -33.58 10.69
N GLU A 801 16.52 -34.78 10.61
CA GLU A 801 17.59 -35.28 11.49
C GLU A 801 18.92 -34.54 11.29
N LEU A 802 19.09 -33.86 10.15
CA LEU A 802 20.26 -33.07 9.79
C LEU A 802 19.89 -31.60 9.51
N SER A 803 18.71 -31.15 9.96
CA SER A 803 18.25 -29.77 9.78
C SER A 803 18.19 -29.01 11.11
N THR A 804 18.52 -27.72 11.08
CA THR A 804 18.42 -26.76 12.18
C THR A 804 17.70 -25.50 11.71
N ASP A 805 17.65 -24.46 12.53
CA ASP A 805 17.20 -23.12 12.14
C ASP A 805 18.17 -22.36 11.22
N GLU A 806 19.44 -22.79 11.14
CA GLU A 806 20.46 -22.19 10.26
C GLU A 806 20.85 -23.09 9.08
N ILE A 807 20.44 -24.36 9.11
CA ILE A 807 20.80 -25.37 8.11
C ILE A 807 19.54 -26.14 7.69
N THR A 808 19.23 -26.16 6.41
CA THR A 808 18.22 -27.08 5.86
C THR A 808 18.91 -28.20 5.10
N ALA A 809 18.75 -29.44 5.57
CA ALA A 809 19.18 -30.62 4.84
C ALA A 809 18.02 -31.19 4.01
N MET A 810 18.28 -31.49 2.73
CA MET A 810 17.27 -32.06 1.84
C MET A 810 17.87 -32.97 0.76
N SER A 811 17.04 -33.78 0.09
CA SER A 811 17.48 -34.58 -1.06
C SER A 811 17.88 -33.69 -2.23
N VAL A 812 18.86 -34.16 -3.00
CA VAL A 812 19.27 -33.52 -4.25
C VAL A 812 18.37 -33.97 -5.40
N GLU A 813 17.73 -33.02 -6.08
CA GLU A 813 16.93 -33.28 -7.28
C GLU A 813 17.58 -32.61 -8.49
N ARG A 814 17.91 -33.38 -9.53
CA ARG A 814 18.58 -32.85 -10.74
C ARG A 814 17.55 -32.54 -11.82
N GLY A 815 17.66 -31.36 -12.43
CA GLY A 815 16.77 -30.91 -13.51
C GLY A 815 17.30 -29.69 -14.26
N SER A 816 16.58 -29.27 -15.30
CA SER A 816 16.89 -28.07 -16.11
C SER A 816 15.93 -26.92 -15.75
N LYS A 817 16.40 -25.67 -15.87
CA LYS A 817 15.56 -24.49 -15.59
C LYS A 817 14.41 -24.42 -16.61
N VAL A 818 13.21 -24.08 -16.15
CA VAL A 818 12.04 -23.92 -17.04
C VAL A 818 12.24 -22.87 -18.13
N THR A 819 13.10 -21.87 -17.89
CA THR A 819 13.50 -20.86 -18.89
C THR A 819 14.23 -21.46 -20.08
N GLU A 820 14.86 -22.62 -19.91
CA GLU A 820 15.54 -23.37 -20.96
C GLU A 820 14.57 -24.25 -21.77
N ALA A 821 13.30 -24.34 -21.36
CA ALA A 821 12.29 -25.12 -22.04
C ALA A 821 12.07 -24.71 -23.51
N ARG A 822 12.50 -23.50 -23.91
CA ARG A 822 12.51 -23.06 -25.32
C ARG A 822 13.29 -24.00 -26.23
N ARG A 823 14.32 -24.68 -25.70
CA ARG A 823 15.18 -25.65 -26.40
C ARG A 823 14.53 -27.04 -26.54
N LEU A 824 13.41 -27.30 -25.86
CA LEU A 824 12.69 -28.57 -25.97
C LEU A 824 11.87 -28.65 -27.25
N HIS A 825 11.62 -29.88 -27.72
CA HIS A 825 10.74 -30.14 -28.85
C HIS A 825 9.31 -29.63 -28.58
N PRO A 826 8.56 -29.11 -29.56
CA PRO A 826 7.23 -28.52 -29.34
C PRO A 826 6.24 -29.40 -28.55
N LEU A 827 6.24 -30.71 -28.79
CA LEU A 827 5.41 -31.68 -28.05
C LEU A 827 5.80 -31.79 -26.57
N GLN A 828 7.10 -31.76 -26.26
CA GLN A 828 7.61 -31.78 -24.89
C GLN A 828 7.30 -30.47 -24.17
N ARG A 829 7.40 -29.33 -24.87
CA ARG A 829 7.00 -28.03 -24.32
C ARG A 829 5.51 -27.99 -23.98
N ARG A 830 4.67 -28.56 -24.86
CA ARG A 830 3.22 -28.64 -24.62
C ARG A 830 2.91 -29.51 -23.41
N ARG A 831 3.58 -30.67 -23.29
CA ARG A 831 3.44 -31.54 -22.12
C ARG A 831 3.89 -30.86 -20.83
N LEU A 832 5.07 -30.23 -20.84
CA LEU A 832 5.59 -29.47 -19.71
C LEU A 832 4.65 -28.32 -19.32
N ALA A 833 4.10 -27.58 -20.29
CA ALA A 833 3.13 -26.53 -20.03
C ALA A 833 1.84 -27.07 -19.39
N SER A 834 1.31 -28.18 -19.90
CA SER A 834 0.14 -28.85 -19.31
C SER A 834 0.40 -29.29 -17.87
N GLU A 835 1.56 -29.89 -17.59
CA GLU A 835 1.95 -30.31 -16.24
C GLU A 835 2.12 -29.08 -15.32
N LEU A 836 2.80 -28.02 -15.77
CA LEU A 836 2.94 -26.77 -15.00
C LEU A 836 1.59 -26.14 -14.65
N VAL A 837 0.65 -26.08 -15.60
CA VAL A 837 -0.70 -25.55 -15.35
C VAL A 837 -1.47 -26.45 -14.39
N ALA A 838 -1.43 -27.77 -14.59
CA ALA A 838 -2.14 -28.71 -13.73
C ALA A 838 -1.67 -28.67 -12.27
N PHE A 839 -0.37 -28.45 -12.03
CA PHE A 839 0.20 -28.50 -10.69
C PHE A 839 0.36 -27.13 -10.04
N LEU A 840 0.84 -26.10 -10.74
CA LEU A 840 1.06 -24.79 -10.15
C LEU A 840 -0.17 -23.87 -10.22
N VAL A 841 -1.12 -24.13 -11.14
CA VAL A 841 -2.30 -23.27 -11.34
C VAL A 841 -3.59 -23.94 -10.87
N ALA A 842 -3.80 -25.23 -11.19
CA ALA A 842 -5.05 -25.92 -10.86
C ALA A 842 -5.08 -26.54 -9.45
N HIS A 843 -3.92 -26.79 -8.83
CA HIS A 843 -3.82 -27.32 -7.46
C HIS A 843 -2.82 -26.51 -6.62
N PRO A 844 -2.99 -25.21 -6.44
CA PRO A 844 -2.05 -24.45 -5.64
C PRO A 844 -2.09 -24.89 -4.17
N ILE A 845 -0.93 -25.11 -3.56
CA ILE A 845 -0.76 -25.00 -2.11
C ILE A 845 -0.56 -23.52 -1.85
N PHE A 846 -1.60 -22.86 -1.37
CA PHE A 846 -1.50 -21.54 -0.75
C PHE A 846 -1.93 -21.68 0.69
#